data_AF-A0A1G9B1T4-F1
#
_entry.id   AF-A0A1G9B1T4-F1
#
_cell.length_a   1.000
_cell.length_b   1.000
_cell.length_c   1.000
_cell.angle_alpha   90.00
_cell.angle_beta   90.00
_cell.angle_gamma   90.00
#
_symmetry.space_group_name_H-M   'P 1'
#
loop_
_entity.id
_entity.type
_entity.pdbx_description
1 polymer ?
#
loop_
_entity_poly.entity_id
_entity_poly.type
_entity_poly.pdbx_seq_one_letter_code
_entity_poly.pdbx_strand_id
1 'polypeptide(L)'
;MADADCNKYLKLSGLEPLIVTPETNFVNVGERTNVTGSRKFLRLIKEERYEEALDVARAQVEGGAQIIDINMDEGMLDGVHAMTTFLNLIASEPDISRVPLMIDSSKWEIIEAGLKVAQGKSVVNSISLKEGEANFIHQAKLVKRYGAAVIVMAFDENGQADSYERRIEICKRSYDVLVDKVGFPAEDIIFDPNIFPVATGMDEHKLNALDFFRATKWIRENLPYAHVSGGVSNVSFSFRGNDKVREAMHSAFLYHAIQNGMTMGIVNPEMLEVYDSIDKVLLEHVEDVLLNRRDDATERLLDLAETFKGDYKANEKAVQEWRALPVQERLTHALVKGVDEFIEIDVEEARQLAVKPIQVIEINLMAGMNVVGDLFGSGKMFLPQVVKSARVMKKAVAYLLPYIEAEKDGTSQSAGKILMATVKGDVHDIGKNIVSVVLGCNNYEIVDLGVMVSPEKIIEMAINENVDIIGLSGLITPSLDEMVYLAKELDKLNIKIPIMIGGATTSRAHTAVKIAPEYRETVVHVNDASRAVTVAGNLVNANTKLEYSKALRSEYDELREGYLNRSRDKNFLTIEQARANKLKLDWENFTPKKPTFIGVKTIEVDVETLVPYIDWTPFFRTWELFGKYPAILTDEIVGEQAQDVFKDAKAMLDVILKENKLTAKGIYGIFPANTINDDDIELCDENGKKLQTFLTLRQQSQKTKGAFNLALADFVAPKDSGKTDYMGAFCVTTGFGVDEWAAEFEKNLDDYNSIMVKALADRLAEAFAEYLHEKVRTEIWGYASEEHLSKQDLIEEEYKGIRPAPGYPACPDHLEKPTIWKLLNVEEAIGVTLTESMAMWPASSVSGYYFGNPESKYFGLGKIKEDQVVDYAKRRSIPTEKAMKWLNPNIAD
;
A
#
# COMPACT_ATOMS: atom_id res chain seq x y z
N MET A 1 -38.58 -10.81 -33.49
CA MET A 1 -37.71 -10.36 -32.38
C MET A 1 -36.40 -10.03 -33.04
N ALA A 2 -36.06 -8.74 -33.10
CA ALA A 2 -34.79 -8.30 -33.67
C ALA A 2 -33.66 -8.77 -32.75
N ASP A 3 -32.63 -9.39 -33.35
CA ASP A 3 -31.43 -9.83 -32.65
C ASP A 3 -30.82 -8.65 -31.91
N ALA A 4 -30.71 -8.77 -30.59
CA ALA A 4 -29.92 -7.87 -29.79
C ALA A 4 -28.44 -8.11 -30.13
N ASP A 5 -27.77 -7.09 -30.64
CA ASP A 5 -26.32 -7.04 -30.87
C ASP A 5 -25.58 -7.52 -29.61
N CYS A 6 -25.12 -8.76 -29.65
CA CYS A 6 -24.27 -9.33 -28.61
C CYS A 6 -22.83 -9.08 -29.05
N ASN A 7 -22.27 -7.92 -28.70
CA ASN A 7 -20.91 -7.55 -29.08
C ASN A 7 -19.90 -8.61 -28.59
N LYS A 8 -19.14 -9.20 -29.51
CA LYS A 8 -18.09 -10.19 -29.23
C LYS A 8 -16.79 -9.47 -28.89
N TYR A 9 -16.40 -9.52 -27.61
CA TYR A 9 -15.17 -8.94 -27.09
C TYR A 9 -14.25 -10.02 -26.55
N LEU A 10 -12.94 -9.80 -26.64
CA LEU A 10 -11.95 -10.63 -25.96
C LEU A 10 -12.20 -10.55 -24.45
N LYS A 11 -12.38 -11.71 -23.83
CA LYS A 11 -12.58 -11.87 -22.40
C LYS A 11 -11.49 -12.77 -21.86
N LEU A 12 -10.71 -12.24 -20.94
CA LEU A 12 -9.67 -12.93 -20.19
C LEU A 12 -10.02 -12.87 -18.71
N SER A 13 -9.38 -13.69 -17.89
CA SER A 13 -9.49 -13.52 -16.43
C SER A 13 -8.31 -14.12 -15.69
N GLY A 14 -7.91 -13.45 -14.61
CA GLY A 14 -7.32 -14.12 -13.46
C GLY A 14 -8.46 -14.51 -12.52
N LEU A 15 -8.39 -14.04 -11.28
CA LEU A 15 -9.53 -13.99 -10.35
C LEU A 15 -10.54 -12.88 -10.70
N GLU A 16 -10.08 -11.82 -11.37
CA GLU A 16 -10.92 -10.73 -11.88
C GLU A 16 -11.07 -10.82 -13.41
N PRO A 17 -12.25 -10.47 -13.96
CA PRO A 17 -12.45 -10.46 -15.41
C PRO A 17 -11.77 -9.25 -16.06
N LEU A 18 -11.04 -9.49 -17.15
CA LEU A 18 -10.54 -8.47 -18.07
C LEU A 18 -11.31 -8.56 -19.39
N ILE A 19 -12.13 -7.55 -19.67
CA ILE A 19 -12.92 -7.48 -20.92
C ILE A 19 -12.32 -6.38 -21.79
N VAL A 20 -11.79 -6.76 -22.96
CA VAL A 20 -11.17 -5.81 -23.90
C VAL A 20 -12.24 -5.27 -24.84
N THR A 21 -12.72 -4.08 -24.49
CA THR A 21 -13.74 -3.32 -25.22
C THR A 21 -13.10 -2.23 -26.10
N PRO A 22 -13.81 -1.62 -27.05
CA PRO A 22 -13.32 -0.45 -27.79
C PRO A 22 -12.87 0.70 -26.88
N GLU A 23 -13.44 0.81 -25.68
CA GLU A 23 -13.11 1.82 -24.68
C GLU A 23 -11.83 1.49 -23.89
N THR A 24 -11.34 0.25 -23.95
CA THR A 24 -10.16 -0.22 -23.20
C THR A 24 -8.84 0.39 -23.69
N ASN A 25 -8.85 1.14 -24.81
CA ASN A 25 -7.73 1.81 -25.47
C ASN A 25 -6.55 0.88 -25.81
N PHE A 26 -5.78 0.44 -24.83
CA PHE A 26 -4.63 -0.47 -24.97
C PHE A 26 -4.43 -1.33 -23.72
N VAL A 27 -4.00 -2.59 -23.90
CA VAL A 27 -3.72 -3.51 -22.80
C VAL A 27 -2.21 -3.72 -22.63
N ASN A 28 -1.67 -3.34 -21.48
CA ASN A 28 -0.26 -3.56 -21.14
C ASN A 28 -0.03 -5.01 -20.69
N VAL A 29 0.88 -5.71 -21.37
CA VAL A 29 1.34 -7.05 -21.00
C VAL A 29 2.75 -6.93 -20.42
N GLY A 30 2.93 -7.27 -19.15
CA GLY A 30 4.23 -7.14 -18.45
C GLY A 30 5.26 -8.17 -18.92
N GLU A 31 6.45 -7.70 -19.35
CA GLU A 31 7.51 -8.53 -19.93
C GLU A 31 8.61 -9.05 -18.95
N ARG A 32 8.62 -8.60 -17.70
CA ARG A 32 9.75 -8.79 -16.75
C ARG A 32 9.79 -10.17 -16.10
N THR A 33 8.73 -10.95 -16.23
CA THR A 33 8.61 -12.37 -15.84
C THR A 33 9.06 -13.32 -16.96
N ASN A 34 10.08 -12.88 -17.70
CA ASN A 34 10.66 -13.61 -18.81
C ASN A 34 12.12 -13.97 -18.52
N VAL A 35 12.41 -15.27 -18.44
CA VAL A 35 13.74 -15.80 -18.12
C VAL A 35 14.80 -15.42 -19.17
N THR A 36 14.40 -15.21 -20.43
CA THR A 36 15.31 -14.74 -21.49
C THR A 36 15.47 -13.21 -21.53
N GLY A 37 14.43 -12.47 -21.17
CA GLY A 37 14.36 -11.01 -21.24
C GLY A 37 14.84 -10.28 -19.96
N SER A 38 14.78 -10.94 -18.81
CA SER A 38 15.07 -10.33 -17.49
C SER A 38 16.17 -11.09 -16.76
N ARG A 39 17.37 -10.48 -16.68
CA ARG A 39 18.51 -11.06 -15.94
C ARG A 39 18.19 -11.30 -14.46
N LYS A 40 17.38 -10.41 -13.86
CA LYS A 40 16.92 -10.54 -12.47
C LYS A 40 16.03 -11.77 -12.34
N PHE A 41 15.02 -11.91 -13.18
CA PHE A 41 14.09 -13.03 -13.13
C PHE A 41 14.77 -14.37 -13.44
N LEU A 42 15.64 -14.41 -14.46
CA LEU A 42 16.50 -15.56 -14.77
C LEU A 42 17.26 -16.07 -13.56
N ARG A 43 17.92 -15.16 -12.83
CA ARG A 43 18.69 -15.50 -11.63
C ARG A 43 17.78 -16.08 -10.56
N LEU A 44 16.65 -15.43 -10.27
CA LEU A 44 15.71 -15.85 -9.23
C LEU A 44 15.13 -17.24 -9.51
N ILE A 45 14.73 -17.51 -10.76
CA ILE A 45 14.21 -18.82 -11.15
C ILE A 45 15.31 -19.90 -11.12
N LYS A 46 16.53 -19.60 -11.58
CA LYS A 46 17.68 -20.54 -11.51
C LYS A 46 18.12 -20.86 -10.08
N GLU A 47 18.01 -19.90 -9.17
CA GLU A 47 18.34 -20.05 -7.75
C GLU A 47 17.16 -20.58 -6.91
N GLU A 48 16.03 -20.93 -7.55
CA GLU A 48 14.79 -21.37 -6.91
C GLU A 48 14.23 -20.38 -5.87
N ARG A 49 14.57 -19.09 -5.99
CA ARG A 49 14.06 -17.99 -5.16
C ARG A 49 12.71 -17.49 -5.68
N TYR A 50 11.72 -18.39 -5.69
CA TYR A 50 10.43 -18.14 -6.28
C TYR A 50 9.63 -17.04 -5.56
N GLU A 51 9.81 -16.82 -4.25
CA GLU A 51 9.13 -15.75 -3.51
C GLU A 51 9.53 -14.36 -4.05
N GLU A 52 10.83 -14.11 -4.25
CA GLU A 52 11.30 -12.87 -4.87
C GLU A 52 10.95 -12.79 -6.37
N ALA A 53 10.75 -13.92 -7.04
CA ALA A 53 10.24 -13.92 -8.40
C ALA A 53 8.77 -13.48 -8.45
N LEU A 54 7.97 -13.75 -7.41
CA LEU A 54 6.61 -13.22 -7.27
C LEU A 54 6.63 -11.71 -7.12
N ASP A 55 7.61 -11.13 -6.43
CA ASP A 55 7.75 -9.67 -6.32
C ASP A 55 7.93 -9.02 -7.71
N VAL A 56 8.65 -9.68 -8.63
CA VAL A 56 8.79 -9.20 -10.02
C VAL A 56 7.44 -9.23 -10.76
N ALA A 57 6.61 -10.24 -10.51
CA ALA A 57 5.26 -10.30 -11.07
C ALA A 57 4.33 -9.25 -10.44
N ARG A 58 4.41 -9.07 -9.11
CA ARG A 58 3.60 -8.09 -8.36
C ARG A 58 3.92 -6.65 -8.77
N ALA A 59 5.20 -6.30 -8.86
CA ALA A 59 5.65 -4.97 -9.28
C ALA A 59 5.09 -4.59 -10.66
N GLN A 60 5.06 -5.54 -11.62
CA GLN A 60 4.49 -5.28 -12.93
C GLN A 60 2.98 -5.00 -12.86
N VAL A 61 2.24 -5.73 -12.04
CA VAL A 61 0.80 -5.53 -11.86
C VAL A 61 0.48 -4.21 -11.16
N GLU A 62 1.28 -3.84 -10.16
CA GLU A 62 1.22 -2.53 -9.48
C GLU A 62 1.60 -1.38 -10.43
N GLY A 63 2.58 -1.61 -11.30
CA GLY A 63 3.01 -0.71 -12.39
C GLY A 63 2.04 -0.64 -13.57
N GLY A 64 0.88 -1.30 -13.50
CA GLY A 64 -0.19 -1.18 -14.50
C GLY A 64 -0.23 -2.25 -15.59
N ALA A 65 0.51 -3.37 -15.44
CA ALA A 65 0.29 -4.54 -16.28
C ALA A 65 -1.10 -5.13 -16.03
N GLN A 66 -1.85 -5.31 -17.11
CA GLN A 66 -3.17 -5.93 -17.10
C GLN A 66 -3.12 -7.42 -17.45
N ILE A 67 -2.01 -7.89 -17.99
CA ILE A 67 -1.68 -9.30 -18.25
C ILE A 67 -0.20 -9.49 -17.92
N ILE A 68 0.19 -10.65 -17.40
CA ILE A 68 1.60 -10.97 -17.11
C ILE A 68 2.11 -12.01 -18.11
N ASP A 69 3.15 -11.70 -18.87
CA ASP A 69 3.85 -12.64 -19.76
C ASP A 69 4.87 -13.46 -18.98
N ILE A 70 4.69 -14.77 -18.95
CA ILE A 70 5.52 -15.69 -18.15
C ILE A 70 6.22 -16.64 -19.11
N ASN A 71 7.53 -16.47 -19.23
CA ASN A 71 8.39 -17.30 -20.07
C ASN A 71 9.45 -17.99 -19.22
N MET A 72 9.53 -19.32 -19.31
CA MET A 72 10.50 -20.17 -18.60
C MET A 72 11.50 -20.86 -19.53
N ASP A 73 11.69 -20.33 -20.75
CA ASP A 73 12.58 -20.93 -21.73
C ASP A 73 14.04 -20.59 -21.44
N GLU A 74 14.76 -21.55 -20.90
CA GLU A 74 16.20 -21.47 -20.77
C GLU A 74 16.82 -22.86 -20.89
N GLY A 75 17.93 -22.96 -21.63
CA GLY A 75 18.48 -24.25 -22.04
C GLY A 75 18.88 -25.19 -20.90
N MET A 76 19.11 -24.65 -19.70
CA MET A 76 19.53 -25.38 -18.50
C MET A 76 18.40 -25.56 -17.46
N LEU A 77 17.20 -25.04 -17.72
CA LEU A 77 16.07 -25.06 -16.79
C LEU A 77 15.12 -26.24 -17.10
N ASP A 78 14.61 -26.91 -16.07
CA ASP A 78 13.39 -27.73 -16.22
C ASP A 78 12.18 -26.79 -16.32
N GLY A 79 11.87 -26.36 -17.54
CA GLY A 79 10.81 -25.40 -17.80
C GLY A 79 9.40 -25.91 -17.45
N VAL A 80 9.15 -27.22 -17.51
CA VAL A 80 7.85 -27.80 -17.11
C VAL A 80 7.68 -27.65 -15.60
N HIS A 81 8.71 -28.01 -14.84
CA HIS A 81 8.69 -27.84 -13.39
C HIS A 81 8.61 -26.37 -12.98
N ALA A 82 9.47 -25.52 -13.53
CA ALA A 82 9.54 -24.11 -13.16
C ALA A 82 8.24 -23.35 -13.48
N MET A 83 7.65 -23.57 -14.67
CA MET A 83 6.36 -22.99 -15.04
C MET A 83 5.27 -23.43 -14.06
N THR A 84 5.16 -24.73 -13.81
CA THR A 84 4.14 -25.28 -12.91
C THR A 84 4.27 -24.73 -11.49
N THR A 85 5.49 -24.70 -10.94
CA THR A 85 5.76 -24.19 -9.60
C THR A 85 5.42 -22.71 -9.49
N PHE A 86 5.91 -21.89 -10.44
CA PHE A 86 5.69 -20.45 -10.39
C PHE A 86 4.21 -20.07 -10.53
N LEU A 87 3.47 -20.71 -11.45
CA LEU A 87 2.04 -20.43 -11.61
C LEU A 87 1.21 -20.84 -10.38
N ASN A 88 1.56 -21.94 -9.70
CA ASN A 88 0.91 -22.32 -8.45
C ASN A 88 1.14 -21.32 -7.32
N LEU A 89 2.32 -20.70 -7.28
CA LEU A 89 2.65 -19.66 -6.30
C LEU A 89 1.94 -18.33 -6.62
N ILE A 90 1.85 -17.96 -7.91
CA ILE A 90 1.04 -16.81 -8.34
C ILE A 90 -0.40 -16.97 -7.88
N ALA A 91 -0.96 -18.18 -7.97
CA ALA A 91 -2.33 -18.48 -7.53
C ALA A 91 -2.56 -18.28 -6.02
N SER A 92 -1.51 -18.25 -5.19
CA SER A 92 -1.62 -17.93 -3.75
C SER A 92 -1.49 -16.43 -3.44
N GLU A 93 -1.11 -15.60 -4.41
CA GLU A 93 -0.89 -14.16 -4.24
C GLU A 93 -2.05 -13.36 -4.86
N PRO A 94 -2.96 -12.76 -4.06
CA PRO A 94 -4.15 -12.07 -4.57
C PRO A 94 -3.84 -10.91 -5.52
N ASP A 95 -2.77 -10.17 -5.25
CA ASP A 95 -2.41 -8.98 -6.02
C ASP A 95 -1.97 -9.32 -7.44
N ILE A 96 -1.41 -10.53 -7.64
CA ILE A 96 -0.93 -11.03 -8.93
C ILE A 96 -2.03 -11.84 -9.61
N SER A 97 -2.65 -12.78 -8.90
CA SER A 97 -3.68 -13.69 -9.42
C SER A 97 -4.96 -12.98 -9.89
N ARG A 98 -5.18 -11.71 -9.54
CA ARG A 98 -6.31 -10.92 -10.06
C ARG A 98 -6.25 -10.71 -11.58
N VAL A 99 -5.06 -10.57 -12.18
CA VAL A 99 -4.91 -10.35 -13.63
C VAL A 99 -4.71 -11.67 -14.42
N PRO A 100 -5.11 -11.73 -15.70
CA PRO A 100 -4.84 -12.89 -16.56
C PRO A 100 -3.34 -13.14 -16.77
N LEU A 101 -3.01 -14.40 -17.06
CA LEU A 101 -1.64 -14.84 -17.33
C LEU A 101 -1.47 -15.17 -18.82
N MET A 102 -0.36 -14.73 -19.39
CA MET A 102 0.11 -15.10 -20.72
C MET A 102 1.24 -16.12 -20.56
N ILE A 103 0.98 -17.36 -20.97
CA ILE A 103 1.89 -18.49 -20.80
C ILE A 103 2.74 -18.59 -22.07
N ASP A 104 4.02 -18.30 -21.92
CA ASP A 104 4.98 -18.21 -23.03
C ASP A 104 6.03 -19.34 -22.99
N SER A 105 6.19 -20.04 -24.12
CA SER A 105 7.29 -20.98 -24.35
C SER A 105 7.36 -21.42 -25.83
N SER A 106 8.57 -21.70 -26.30
CA SER A 106 8.87 -22.38 -27.55
C SER A 106 8.57 -23.89 -27.53
N LYS A 107 8.31 -24.47 -26.35
CA LYS A 107 8.02 -25.89 -26.15
C LYS A 107 6.58 -26.09 -25.70
N TRP A 108 5.82 -26.84 -26.48
CA TRP A 108 4.39 -27.07 -26.24
C TRP A 108 4.11 -27.73 -24.87
N GLU A 109 4.98 -28.65 -24.44
CA GLU A 109 4.86 -29.33 -23.15
C GLU A 109 4.92 -28.38 -21.94
N ILE A 110 5.64 -27.25 -22.05
CA ILE A 110 5.71 -26.23 -21.00
C ILE A 110 4.42 -25.39 -20.99
N ILE A 111 3.94 -24.98 -22.17
CA ILE A 111 2.65 -24.29 -22.32
C ILE A 111 1.53 -25.13 -21.71
N GLU A 112 1.45 -26.41 -22.10
CA GLU A 112 0.39 -27.29 -21.60
C GLU A 112 0.50 -27.52 -20.09
N ALA A 113 1.72 -27.61 -19.54
CA ALA A 113 1.92 -27.71 -18.10
C ALA A 113 1.37 -26.47 -17.37
N GLY A 114 1.65 -25.28 -17.87
CA GLY A 114 1.10 -24.03 -17.33
C GLY A 114 -0.43 -23.97 -17.42
N LEU A 115 -1.00 -24.33 -18.56
CA LEU A 115 -2.47 -24.34 -18.77
C LEU A 115 -3.21 -25.27 -17.81
N LYS A 116 -2.57 -26.36 -17.33
CA LYS A 116 -3.17 -27.29 -16.36
C LYS A 116 -3.33 -26.70 -14.95
N VAL A 117 -2.56 -25.66 -14.61
CA VAL A 117 -2.55 -25.05 -13.27
C VAL A 117 -2.96 -23.58 -13.25
N ALA A 118 -3.04 -22.93 -14.41
CA ALA A 118 -3.48 -21.54 -14.52
C ALA A 118 -4.94 -21.37 -14.06
N GLN A 119 -5.20 -20.30 -13.30
CA GLN A 119 -6.54 -19.90 -12.89
C GLN A 119 -7.16 -18.93 -13.90
N GLY A 120 -8.47 -19.02 -14.09
CA GLY A 120 -9.18 -18.14 -15.02
C GLY A 120 -8.92 -18.47 -16.49
N LYS A 121 -9.08 -17.48 -17.37
CA LYS A 121 -8.87 -17.58 -18.82
C LYS A 121 -7.57 -16.88 -19.21
N SER A 122 -6.55 -17.70 -19.44
CA SER A 122 -5.19 -17.30 -19.84
C SER A 122 -5.04 -17.07 -21.35
N VAL A 123 -3.88 -16.55 -21.74
CA VAL A 123 -3.43 -16.41 -23.14
C VAL A 123 -2.26 -17.34 -23.40
N VAL A 124 -2.27 -18.06 -24.51
CA VAL A 124 -1.12 -18.87 -24.96
C VAL A 124 -0.25 -18.05 -25.90
N ASN A 125 1.02 -17.88 -25.57
CA ASN A 125 2.03 -17.21 -26.40
C ASN A 125 3.12 -18.22 -26.80
N SER A 126 3.26 -18.64 -28.04
CA SER A 126 2.31 -18.53 -29.15
C SER A 126 2.23 -19.88 -29.86
N ILE A 127 1.27 -20.01 -30.78
CA ILE A 127 1.27 -21.09 -31.78
C ILE A 127 1.52 -20.50 -33.17
N SER A 128 1.99 -21.32 -34.12
CA SER A 128 2.28 -20.85 -35.48
C SER A 128 2.19 -21.98 -36.50
N LEU A 129 2.24 -21.63 -37.80
CA LEU A 129 2.21 -22.60 -38.90
C LEU A 129 3.60 -23.17 -39.24
N LYS A 130 4.66 -22.78 -38.51
CA LYS A 130 6.05 -23.19 -38.73
C LYS A 130 6.24 -24.71 -38.86
N GLU A 131 5.52 -25.48 -38.05
CA GLU A 131 5.60 -26.95 -38.02
C GLU A 131 4.51 -27.61 -38.88
N GLY A 132 3.84 -26.82 -39.73
CA GLY A 132 2.78 -27.26 -40.61
C GLY A 132 1.38 -27.14 -40.00
N GLU A 133 0.38 -27.08 -40.89
CA GLU A 133 -1.03 -26.89 -40.53
C GLU A 133 -1.57 -27.96 -39.57
N ALA A 134 -1.12 -29.21 -39.70
CA ALA A 134 -1.61 -30.31 -38.85
C ALA A 134 -1.25 -30.10 -37.37
N ASN A 135 -0.03 -29.65 -37.08
CA ASN A 135 0.39 -29.37 -35.71
C ASN A 135 -0.30 -28.12 -35.16
N PHE A 136 -0.39 -27.06 -35.98
CA PHE A 136 -1.13 -25.84 -35.62
C PHE A 136 -2.59 -26.13 -35.24
N ILE A 137 -3.30 -26.96 -36.02
CA ILE A 137 -4.68 -27.40 -35.70
C ILE A 137 -4.72 -28.21 -34.40
N HIS A 138 -3.72 -29.08 -34.17
CA HIS A 138 -3.66 -29.88 -32.95
C HIS A 138 -3.52 -29.00 -31.71
N GLN A 139 -2.55 -28.08 -31.71
CA GLN A 139 -2.32 -27.12 -30.63
C GLN A 139 -3.54 -26.22 -30.42
N ALA A 140 -4.12 -25.65 -31.49
CA ALA A 140 -5.32 -24.82 -31.40
C ALA A 140 -6.51 -25.55 -30.77
N LYS A 141 -6.70 -26.85 -31.07
CA LYS A 141 -7.75 -27.67 -30.43
C LYS A 141 -7.49 -27.86 -28.93
N LEU A 142 -6.22 -27.96 -28.52
CA LEU A 142 -5.86 -28.04 -27.11
C LEU A 142 -6.09 -26.71 -26.41
N VAL A 143 -5.61 -25.58 -26.96
CA VAL A 143 -5.87 -24.24 -26.40
C VAL A 143 -7.37 -24.03 -26.19
N LYS A 144 -8.18 -24.36 -27.22
CA LYS A 144 -9.64 -24.28 -27.15
C LYS A 144 -10.23 -25.16 -26.05
N ARG A 145 -9.69 -26.36 -25.84
CA ARG A 145 -10.13 -27.30 -24.80
C ARG A 145 -9.84 -26.75 -23.40
N TYR A 146 -8.70 -26.10 -23.20
CA TYR A 146 -8.36 -25.44 -21.93
C TYR A 146 -9.11 -24.11 -21.73
N GLY A 147 -9.80 -23.60 -22.76
CA GLY A 147 -10.59 -22.37 -22.68
C GLY A 147 -9.76 -21.08 -22.73
N ALA A 148 -8.49 -21.17 -23.15
CA ALA A 148 -7.58 -20.04 -23.25
C ALA A 148 -7.73 -19.28 -24.58
N ALA A 149 -7.32 -18.01 -24.59
CA ALA A 149 -7.09 -17.25 -25.82
C ALA A 149 -5.71 -17.57 -26.41
N VAL A 150 -5.45 -17.14 -27.63
CA VAL A 150 -4.22 -17.53 -28.35
C VAL A 150 -3.56 -16.38 -29.08
N ILE A 151 -2.25 -16.24 -28.89
CA ILE A 151 -1.37 -15.46 -29.76
C ILE A 151 -0.90 -16.36 -30.91
N VAL A 152 -1.10 -15.87 -32.12
CA VAL A 152 -0.64 -16.50 -33.36
C VAL A 152 0.47 -15.67 -33.95
N MET A 153 1.69 -16.21 -33.90
CA MET A 153 2.86 -15.57 -34.50
C MET A 153 2.80 -15.74 -36.02
N ALA A 154 3.13 -14.68 -36.77
CA ALA A 154 3.21 -14.69 -38.23
C ALA A 154 4.47 -15.43 -38.71
N PHE A 155 4.49 -16.75 -38.51
CA PHE A 155 5.55 -17.66 -38.90
C PHE A 155 4.90 -18.93 -39.50
N ASP A 156 5.24 -19.24 -40.74
CA ASP A 156 4.83 -20.47 -41.40
C ASP A 156 6.02 -21.33 -41.87
N GLU A 157 5.75 -22.36 -42.65
CA GLU A 157 6.75 -23.33 -43.10
C GLU A 157 7.88 -22.69 -43.94
N ASN A 158 7.69 -21.48 -44.46
CA ASN A 158 8.68 -20.78 -45.28
C ASN A 158 9.48 -19.72 -44.49
N GLY A 159 9.17 -19.48 -43.21
CA GLY A 159 9.87 -18.47 -42.41
C GLY A 159 8.96 -17.49 -41.69
N GLN A 160 9.57 -16.55 -40.98
CA GLN A 160 8.87 -15.43 -40.36
C GLN A 160 8.44 -14.40 -41.41
N ALA A 161 7.30 -13.76 -41.18
CA ALA A 161 6.79 -12.71 -42.05
C ALA A 161 7.55 -11.39 -41.87
N ASP A 162 8.52 -11.12 -42.74
CA ASP A 162 9.36 -9.90 -42.72
C ASP A 162 8.70 -8.68 -43.39
N SER A 163 8.00 -8.89 -44.50
CA SER A 163 7.30 -7.87 -45.30
C SER A 163 5.81 -7.74 -44.99
N TYR A 164 5.22 -6.59 -45.32
CA TYR A 164 3.77 -6.37 -45.20
C TYR A 164 2.92 -7.46 -45.87
N GLU A 165 3.22 -7.82 -47.12
CA GLU A 165 2.50 -8.84 -47.89
C GLU A 165 2.54 -10.20 -47.20
N ARG A 166 3.72 -10.57 -46.67
CA ARG A 166 3.89 -11.85 -45.98
C ARG A 166 3.13 -11.89 -44.66
N ARG A 167 3.08 -10.78 -43.92
CA ARG A 167 2.35 -10.67 -42.64
C ARG A 167 0.86 -10.89 -42.84
N ILE A 168 0.26 -10.22 -43.83
CA ILE A 168 -1.18 -10.36 -44.10
C ILE A 168 -1.52 -11.75 -44.64
N GLU A 169 -0.66 -12.34 -45.49
CA GLU A 169 -0.86 -13.68 -46.03
C GLU A 169 -0.92 -14.73 -44.91
N ILE A 170 0.08 -14.73 -44.01
CA ILE A 170 0.16 -15.70 -42.93
C ILE A 170 -0.95 -15.47 -41.90
N CYS A 171 -1.23 -14.23 -41.51
CA CYS A 171 -2.31 -13.94 -40.56
C CYS A 171 -3.67 -14.37 -41.11
N LYS A 172 -3.95 -14.10 -42.39
CA LYS A 172 -5.18 -14.56 -43.05
C LYS A 172 -5.28 -16.08 -43.08
N ARG A 173 -4.22 -16.77 -43.52
CA ARG A 173 -4.18 -18.23 -43.58
C ARG A 173 -4.43 -18.85 -42.21
N SER A 174 -3.79 -18.33 -41.17
CA SER A 174 -3.98 -18.77 -39.79
C SER A 174 -5.41 -18.52 -39.29
N TYR A 175 -5.99 -17.35 -39.58
CA TYR A 175 -7.37 -17.02 -39.23
C TYR A 175 -8.37 -17.98 -39.87
N ASP A 176 -8.28 -18.19 -41.19
CA ASP A 176 -9.15 -19.12 -41.93
C ASP A 176 -9.06 -20.54 -41.34
N VAL A 177 -7.85 -21.01 -40.99
CA VAL A 177 -7.68 -22.32 -40.34
C VAL A 177 -8.33 -22.37 -38.95
N LEU A 178 -8.11 -21.37 -38.11
CA LEU A 178 -8.66 -21.33 -36.75
C LEU A 178 -10.19 -21.22 -36.74
N VAL A 179 -10.74 -20.33 -37.56
CA VAL A 179 -12.18 -20.06 -37.58
C VAL A 179 -12.92 -21.16 -38.36
N ASP A 180 -12.50 -21.48 -39.58
CA ASP A 180 -13.29 -22.37 -40.46
C ASP A 180 -13.05 -23.85 -40.17
N LYS A 181 -11.82 -24.25 -39.81
CA LYS A 181 -11.49 -25.68 -39.58
C LYS A 181 -11.56 -26.09 -38.12
N VAL A 182 -11.12 -25.23 -37.19
CA VAL A 182 -11.11 -25.52 -35.73
C VAL A 182 -12.38 -25.02 -35.04
N GLY A 183 -13.07 -24.03 -35.62
CA GLY A 183 -14.20 -23.35 -34.99
C GLY A 183 -13.78 -22.59 -33.74
N PHE A 184 -12.56 -22.05 -33.71
CA PHE A 184 -12.03 -21.27 -32.60
C PHE A 184 -12.78 -19.92 -32.51
N PRO A 185 -13.16 -19.43 -31.32
CA PRO A 185 -13.80 -18.11 -31.20
C PRO A 185 -12.89 -17.01 -31.76
N ALA A 186 -13.39 -16.24 -32.73
CA ALA A 186 -12.57 -15.25 -33.43
C ALA A 186 -12.11 -14.12 -32.49
N GLU A 187 -12.92 -13.78 -31.49
CA GLU A 187 -12.63 -12.81 -30.44
C GLU A 187 -11.48 -13.24 -29.50
N ASP A 188 -11.11 -14.52 -29.50
CA ASP A 188 -10.02 -15.07 -28.68
C ASP A 188 -8.69 -15.21 -29.47
N ILE A 189 -8.66 -14.74 -30.72
CA ILE A 189 -7.48 -14.76 -31.60
C ILE A 189 -6.75 -13.42 -31.51
N ILE A 190 -5.48 -13.47 -31.12
CA ILE A 190 -4.55 -12.34 -31.10
C ILE A 190 -3.43 -12.64 -32.09
N PHE A 191 -3.11 -11.73 -33.00
CA PHE A 191 -2.00 -11.89 -33.93
C PHE A 191 -0.75 -11.16 -33.43
N ASP A 192 0.41 -11.81 -33.53
CA ASP A 192 1.72 -11.16 -33.50
C ASP A 192 2.31 -11.15 -34.92
N PRO A 193 2.21 -10.03 -35.65
CA PRO A 193 2.75 -9.91 -37.00
C PRO A 193 4.27 -9.62 -37.02
N ASN A 194 4.99 -9.97 -35.95
CA ASN A 194 6.43 -9.82 -35.70
C ASN A 194 6.90 -8.35 -35.66
N ILE A 195 7.29 -7.88 -34.47
CA ILE A 195 8.02 -6.61 -34.34
C ILE A 195 9.51 -6.89 -34.59
N PHE A 196 10.04 -6.36 -35.69
CA PHE A 196 11.46 -6.45 -36.01
C PHE A 196 12.23 -5.17 -35.63
N PRO A 197 13.54 -5.27 -35.35
CA PRO A 197 14.38 -4.11 -35.08
C PRO A 197 14.42 -3.11 -36.24
N VAL A 198 14.48 -1.83 -35.90
CA VAL A 198 14.79 -0.74 -36.84
C VAL A 198 16.17 -0.14 -36.54
N ALA A 199 16.64 0.79 -37.39
CA ALA A 199 17.92 1.48 -37.22
C ALA A 199 19.13 0.53 -37.06
N THR A 200 19.11 -0.64 -37.70
CA THR A 200 20.23 -1.60 -37.69
C THR A 200 21.34 -1.26 -38.69
N GLY A 201 21.13 -0.26 -39.53
CA GLY A 201 22.01 0.07 -40.67
C GLY A 201 21.76 -0.75 -41.94
N MET A 202 20.79 -1.67 -41.95
CA MET A 202 20.41 -2.44 -43.13
C MET A 202 19.20 -1.80 -43.83
N ASP A 203 19.28 -1.55 -45.13
CA ASP A 203 18.20 -0.91 -45.90
C ASP A 203 16.88 -1.69 -45.83
N GLU A 204 16.97 -3.03 -45.81
CA GLU A 204 15.82 -3.94 -45.69
C GLU A 204 15.03 -3.72 -44.39
N HIS A 205 15.67 -3.21 -43.33
CA HIS A 205 15.04 -3.00 -42.04
C HIS A 205 14.35 -1.64 -41.90
N LYS A 206 14.50 -0.74 -42.88
CA LYS A 206 13.88 0.61 -42.85
C LYS A 206 12.36 0.56 -42.85
N LEU A 207 11.76 -0.49 -43.40
CA LEU A 207 10.31 -0.65 -43.51
C LEU A 207 9.70 -1.46 -42.35
N ASN A 208 10.50 -2.04 -41.46
CA ASN A 208 10.03 -3.01 -40.46
C ASN A 208 8.89 -2.50 -39.56
N ALA A 209 8.99 -1.26 -39.06
CA ALA A 209 7.95 -0.65 -38.23
C ALA A 209 6.73 -0.22 -39.05
N LEU A 210 6.96 0.38 -40.22
CA LEU A 210 5.88 0.83 -41.11
C LEU A 210 5.03 -0.35 -41.63
N ASP A 211 5.66 -1.45 -41.99
CA ASP A 211 4.98 -2.66 -42.44
C ASP A 211 4.24 -3.35 -41.29
N PHE A 212 4.74 -3.27 -40.05
CA PHE A 212 4.00 -3.69 -38.86
C PHE A 212 2.72 -2.86 -38.68
N PHE A 213 2.79 -1.53 -38.77
CA PHE A 213 1.62 -0.65 -38.63
C PHE A 213 0.58 -0.94 -39.73
N ARG A 214 1.01 -1.11 -40.97
CA ARG A 214 0.14 -1.47 -42.09
C ARG A 214 -0.52 -2.83 -41.88
N ALA A 215 0.24 -3.84 -41.46
CA ALA A 215 -0.28 -5.18 -41.18
C ALA A 215 -1.29 -5.17 -40.02
N THR A 216 -1.00 -4.41 -38.95
CA THR A 216 -1.90 -4.23 -37.81
C THR A 216 -3.25 -3.68 -38.26
N LYS A 217 -3.23 -2.61 -39.06
CA LYS A 217 -4.44 -2.00 -39.63
C LYS A 217 -5.20 -2.99 -40.51
N TRP A 218 -4.49 -3.68 -41.39
CA TRP A 218 -5.09 -4.68 -42.27
C TRP A 218 -5.77 -5.81 -41.48
N ILE A 219 -5.10 -6.35 -40.45
CA ILE A 219 -5.66 -7.41 -39.59
C ILE A 219 -6.97 -6.92 -38.94
N ARG A 220 -6.98 -5.72 -38.37
CA ARG A 220 -8.17 -5.18 -37.69
C ARG A 220 -9.32 -4.88 -38.64
N GLU A 221 -9.03 -4.50 -39.88
CA GLU A 221 -10.05 -4.21 -40.90
C GLU A 221 -10.58 -5.47 -41.60
N ASN A 222 -9.77 -6.53 -41.74
CA ASN A 222 -10.07 -7.68 -42.61
C ASN A 222 -10.31 -8.99 -41.85
N LEU A 223 -9.88 -9.11 -40.59
CA LEU A 223 -10.06 -10.30 -39.76
C LEU A 223 -10.99 -9.96 -38.58
N PRO A 224 -12.31 -10.18 -38.73
CA PRO A 224 -13.29 -9.76 -37.73
C PRO A 224 -12.98 -10.30 -36.33
N TYR A 225 -13.12 -9.43 -35.33
CA TYR A 225 -12.90 -9.69 -33.90
C TYR A 225 -11.44 -9.98 -33.49
N ALA A 226 -10.50 -10.20 -34.42
CA ALA A 226 -9.13 -10.54 -34.09
C ALA A 226 -8.36 -9.35 -33.52
N HIS A 227 -7.53 -9.59 -32.51
CA HIS A 227 -6.70 -8.60 -31.83
C HIS A 227 -5.25 -8.61 -32.36
N VAL A 228 -4.46 -7.60 -32.02
CA VAL A 228 -3.04 -7.53 -32.39
C VAL A 228 -2.17 -7.22 -31.16
N SER A 229 -1.06 -7.96 -31.04
CA SER A 229 -0.03 -7.84 -30.02
C SER A 229 1.38 -7.88 -30.63
N GLY A 230 2.40 -7.63 -29.81
CA GLY A 230 3.80 -7.80 -30.18
C GLY A 230 4.75 -7.37 -29.05
N GLY A 231 5.97 -7.92 -29.07
CA GLY A 231 7.07 -7.52 -28.18
C GLY A 231 7.68 -6.19 -28.58
N VAL A 232 7.26 -5.09 -27.93
CA VAL A 232 7.67 -3.72 -28.29
C VAL A 232 9.17 -3.53 -28.12
N SER A 233 9.76 -4.18 -27.10
CA SER A 233 11.20 -4.17 -26.85
C SER A 233 12.07 -4.52 -28.07
N ASN A 234 11.55 -5.32 -29.01
CA ASN A 234 12.25 -5.72 -30.22
C ASN A 234 12.52 -4.57 -31.19
N VAL A 235 11.66 -3.54 -31.23
CA VAL A 235 11.84 -2.40 -32.17
C VAL A 235 13.15 -1.65 -31.88
N SER A 236 13.52 -1.57 -30.60
CA SER A 236 14.65 -0.80 -30.07
C SER A 236 15.95 -1.58 -29.92
N PHE A 237 16.01 -2.81 -30.45
CA PHE A 237 17.12 -3.74 -30.18
C PHE A 237 18.51 -3.16 -30.51
N SER A 238 18.59 -2.31 -31.54
CA SER A 238 19.81 -1.65 -32.00
C SER A 238 20.40 -0.66 -30.98
N PHE A 239 19.63 -0.22 -29.98
CA PHE A 239 20.02 0.79 -28.98
C PHE A 239 20.20 0.21 -27.57
N ARG A 240 20.44 -1.10 -27.44
CA ARG A 240 20.72 -1.74 -26.14
C ARG A 240 21.81 -1.00 -25.36
N GLY A 241 21.49 -0.60 -24.13
CA GLY A 241 22.38 0.18 -23.26
C GLY A 241 22.21 1.70 -23.35
N ASN A 242 21.23 2.18 -24.11
CA ASN A 242 20.81 3.59 -24.14
C ASN A 242 19.31 3.67 -23.84
N ASP A 243 18.95 3.62 -22.55
CA ASP A 243 17.56 3.46 -22.14
C ASP A 243 16.69 4.66 -22.53
N LYS A 244 17.20 5.89 -22.46
CA LYS A 244 16.48 7.10 -22.92
C LYS A 244 16.03 7.03 -24.38
N VAL A 245 16.89 6.55 -25.28
CA VAL A 245 16.51 6.40 -26.70
C VAL A 245 15.52 5.24 -26.88
N ARG A 246 15.70 4.15 -26.12
CA ARG A 246 14.80 2.99 -26.20
C ARG A 246 13.39 3.34 -25.73
N GLU A 247 13.26 4.05 -24.62
CA GLU A 247 11.98 4.50 -24.06
C GLU A 247 11.23 5.43 -25.01
N ALA A 248 11.95 6.39 -25.62
CA ALA A 248 11.40 7.25 -26.65
C ALA A 248 10.91 6.44 -27.87
N MET A 249 11.67 5.43 -28.30
CA MET A 249 11.28 4.55 -29.40
C MET A 249 10.06 3.68 -29.06
N HIS A 250 9.97 3.13 -27.84
CA HIS A 250 8.83 2.32 -27.42
C HIS A 250 7.55 3.16 -27.40
N SER A 251 7.62 4.34 -26.79
CA SER A 251 6.49 5.26 -26.63
C SER A 251 6.00 5.77 -27.99
N ALA A 252 6.92 6.16 -28.89
CA ALA A 252 6.56 6.57 -30.24
C ALA A 252 6.02 5.40 -31.10
N PHE A 253 6.60 4.21 -30.98
CA PHE A 253 6.11 3.03 -31.69
C PHE A 253 4.69 2.68 -31.26
N LEU A 254 4.42 2.64 -29.95
CA LEU A 254 3.10 2.36 -29.40
C LEU A 254 2.07 3.39 -29.84
N TYR A 255 2.42 4.68 -29.81
CA TYR A 255 1.54 5.75 -30.30
C TYR A 255 1.04 5.48 -31.73
N HIS A 256 1.96 5.17 -32.66
CA HIS A 256 1.62 4.86 -34.05
C HIS A 256 0.93 3.50 -34.21
N ALA A 257 1.34 2.48 -33.47
CA ALA A 257 0.75 1.15 -33.53
C ALA A 257 -0.71 1.14 -33.05
N ILE A 258 -1.01 1.83 -31.94
CA ILE A 258 -2.35 1.95 -31.38
C ILE A 258 -3.27 2.67 -32.37
N GLN A 259 -2.80 3.76 -33.00
CA GLN A 259 -3.56 4.44 -34.06
C GLN A 259 -3.88 3.54 -35.27
N ASN A 260 -3.04 2.54 -35.53
CA ASN A 260 -3.26 1.54 -36.57
C ASN A 260 -4.00 0.30 -36.07
N GLY A 261 -4.45 0.27 -34.81
CA GLY A 261 -5.32 -0.77 -34.27
C GLY A 261 -4.63 -1.85 -33.44
N MET A 262 -3.39 -1.64 -32.99
CA MET A 262 -2.75 -2.54 -32.01
C MET A 262 -3.49 -2.44 -30.68
N THR A 263 -3.95 -3.57 -30.15
CA THR A 263 -4.86 -3.59 -28.98
C THR A 263 -4.16 -3.91 -27.67
N MET A 264 -2.97 -4.52 -27.73
CA MET A 264 -2.17 -4.87 -26.56
C MET A 264 -0.70 -4.98 -26.96
N GLY A 265 0.22 -4.97 -26.00
CA GLY A 265 1.64 -5.15 -26.29
C GLY A 265 2.44 -5.62 -25.10
N ILE A 266 3.48 -6.40 -25.38
CA ILE A 266 4.43 -6.90 -24.38
C ILE A 266 5.49 -5.81 -24.19
N VAL A 267 5.45 -5.19 -23.01
CA VAL A 267 6.18 -3.98 -22.63
C VAL A 267 6.66 -4.09 -21.18
N ASN A 268 7.63 -3.27 -20.80
CA ASN A 268 7.80 -2.94 -19.39
C ASN A 268 6.94 -1.71 -19.06
N PRO A 269 5.85 -1.84 -18.28
CA PRO A 269 4.98 -0.71 -17.96
C PRO A 269 5.71 0.46 -17.29
N GLU A 270 6.77 0.16 -16.52
CA GLU A 270 7.59 1.14 -15.79
C GLU A 270 8.47 2.02 -16.71
N MET A 271 8.76 1.56 -17.94
CA MET A 271 9.64 2.26 -18.90
C MET A 271 8.88 3.04 -19.98
N LEU A 272 7.55 3.17 -19.88
CA LEU A 272 6.76 3.91 -20.87
C LEU A 272 6.74 5.41 -20.53
N GLU A 273 7.57 6.18 -21.23
CA GLU A 273 7.52 7.63 -21.20
C GLU A 273 6.21 8.15 -21.85
N VAL A 274 5.70 9.28 -21.37
CA VAL A 274 4.56 9.94 -22.02
C VAL A 274 5.02 10.50 -23.37
N TYR A 275 4.34 10.15 -24.46
CA TYR A 275 4.71 10.59 -25.81
C TYR A 275 5.01 12.11 -25.93
N ASP A 276 4.20 12.94 -25.28
CA ASP A 276 4.34 14.41 -25.28
C ASP A 276 5.49 14.94 -24.41
N SER A 277 6.04 14.13 -23.50
CA SER A 277 7.19 14.51 -22.67
C SER A 277 8.54 14.19 -23.32
N ILE A 278 8.54 13.37 -24.38
CA ILE A 278 9.75 13.04 -25.12
C ILE A 278 10.35 14.34 -25.66
N ASP A 279 11.66 14.50 -25.48
CA ASP A 279 12.40 15.65 -26.04
C ASP A 279 12.06 15.81 -27.53
N LYS A 280 11.67 17.02 -27.93
CA LYS A 280 11.12 17.25 -29.28
C LYS A 280 12.11 16.91 -30.39
N VAL A 281 13.41 17.11 -30.14
CA VAL A 281 14.45 16.77 -31.11
C VAL A 281 14.60 15.26 -31.18
N LEU A 282 14.67 14.56 -30.04
CA LEU A 282 14.73 13.11 -29.98
C LEU A 282 13.50 12.46 -30.64
N LEU A 283 12.30 12.97 -30.35
CA LEU A 283 11.04 12.48 -30.91
C LEU A 283 11.02 12.57 -32.44
N GLU A 284 11.45 13.70 -33.01
CA GLU A 284 11.54 13.87 -34.46
C GLU A 284 12.46 12.80 -35.09
N HIS A 285 13.62 12.55 -34.49
CA HIS A 285 14.59 11.56 -35.00
C HIS A 285 14.08 10.13 -34.87
N VAL A 286 13.37 9.82 -33.78
CA VAL A 286 12.71 8.54 -33.57
C VAL A 286 11.59 8.33 -34.60
N GLU A 287 10.72 9.32 -34.82
CA GLU A 287 9.65 9.23 -35.80
C GLU A 287 10.17 9.10 -37.25
N ASP A 288 11.27 9.81 -37.57
CA ASP A 288 11.92 9.71 -38.87
C ASP A 288 12.32 8.26 -39.19
N VAL A 289 12.83 7.53 -38.18
CA VAL A 289 13.18 6.12 -38.28
C VAL A 289 11.93 5.23 -38.35
N LEU A 290 10.98 5.39 -37.43
CA LEU A 290 9.80 4.51 -37.34
C LEU A 290 8.88 4.61 -38.57
N LEU A 291 8.74 5.80 -39.13
CA LEU A 291 7.86 6.08 -40.27
C LEU A 291 8.61 6.14 -41.60
N ASN A 292 9.93 5.93 -41.58
CA ASN A 292 10.81 6.01 -42.75
C ASN A 292 10.60 7.32 -43.54
N ARG A 293 10.60 8.47 -42.85
CA ARG A 293 10.32 9.79 -43.46
C ARG A 293 11.46 10.29 -44.34
N ARG A 294 12.66 9.73 -44.19
CA ARG A 294 13.92 10.22 -44.77
C ARG A 294 14.91 9.09 -44.99
N ASP A 295 15.78 9.27 -45.99
CA ASP A 295 16.83 8.29 -46.31
C ASP A 295 17.95 8.24 -45.26
N ASP A 296 18.23 9.37 -44.59
CA ASP A 296 19.30 9.55 -43.59
C ASP A 296 18.85 9.33 -42.13
N ALA A 297 17.60 8.88 -41.91
CA ALA A 297 16.98 8.80 -40.58
C ALA A 297 17.78 7.95 -39.57
N THR A 298 18.27 6.78 -39.99
CA THR A 298 19.03 5.86 -39.13
C THR A 298 20.35 6.49 -38.65
N GLU A 299 21.11 7.11 -39.55
CA GLU A 299 22.40 7.73 -39.23
C GLU A 299 22.21 8.88 -38.24
N ARG A 300 21.21 9.73 -38.48
CA ARG A 300 20.88 10.86 -37.61
C ARG A 300 20.51 10.43 -36.19
N LEU A 301 19.70 9.36 -36.05
CA LEU A 301 19.32 8.87 -34.72
C LEU A 301 20.51 8.24 -33.99
N LEU A 302 21.39 7.52 -34.71
CA LEU A 302 22.62 6.95 -34.13
C LEU A 302 23.58 8.05 -33.64
N ASP A 303 23.79 9.10 -34.43
CA ASP A 303 24.62 10.25 -34.06
C ASP A 303 24.06 10.99 -32.83
N LEU A 304 22.73 11.20 -32.80
CA LEU A 304 22.06 11.82 -31.66
C LEU A 304 22.14 10.94 -30.41
N ALA A 305 22.00 9.62 -30.55
CA ALA A 305 22.04 8.68 -29.44
C ALA A 305 23.38 8.70 -28.68
N GLU A 306 24.50 9.00 -29.34
CA GLU A 306 25.80 9.15 -28.68
C GLU A 306 25.84 10.34 -27.70
N THR A 307 25.05 11.40 -27.95
CA THR A 307 24.96 12.56 -27.03
C THR A 307 24.22 12.24 -25.73
N PHE A 308 23.47 11.14 -25.70
CA PHE A 308 22.74 10.66 -24.52
C PHE A 308 23.47 9.53 -23.76
N LYS A 309 24.69 9.16 -24.18
CA LYS A 309 25.55 8.21 -23.47
C LYS A 309 26.43 8.94 -22.44
N GLY A 310 25.94 9.05 -21.21
CA GLY A 310 26.75 9.41 -20.05
C GLY A 310 26.28 10.65 -19.28
N ASP A 311 26.50 10.61 -17.97
CA ASP A 311 26.26 11.62 -16.93
C ASP A 311 24.83 11.76 -16.35
N TYR A 312 24.65 11.12 -15.19
CA TYR A 312 23.87 11.70 -14.09
C TYR A 312 24.80 11.99 -12.91
N LYS A 313 25.37 13.20 -12.91
CA LYS A 313 25.82 13.89 -11.70
C LYS A 313 25.17 15.27 -11.69
N ALA A 314 24.26 15.44 -10.75
CA ALA A 314 23.62 16.71 -10.44
C ALA A 314 24.69 17.77 -10.13
N ASN A 315 24.63 18.90 -10.84
CA ASN A 315 25.41 20.09 -10.52
C ASN A 315 24.49 21.06 -9.76
N GLU A 316 24.55 21.00 -8.44
CA GLU A 316 23.70 21.70 -7.49
C GLU A 316 24.10 23.18 -7.23
N LYS A 317 24.65 23.89 -8.24
CA LYS A 317 25.00 25.32 -8.13
C LYS A 317 24.78 26.08 -9.43
N ALA A 318 23.56 26.03 -9.98
CA ALA A 318 23.09 27.10 -10.85
C ALA A 318 22.44 28.18 -9.98
N VAL A 319 22.90 29.42 -10.17
CA VAL A 319 22.25 30.66 -9.72
C VAL A 319 20.74 30.54 -9.91
N GLN A 320 19.92 31.02 -8.97
CA GLN A 320 18.47 30.85 -8.97
C GLN A 320 17.78 31.45 -10.22
N GLU A 321 17.85 30.77 -11.36
CA GLU A 321 17.26 31.18 -12.65
C GLU A 321 15.75 31.43 -12.51
N TRP A 322 15.09 30.67 -11.62
CA TRP A 322 13.68 30.84 -11.31
C TRP A 322 13.33 32.22 -10.71
N ARG A 323 14.29 32.93 -10.08
CA ARG A 323 14.05 34.29 -9.55
C ARG A 323 13.85 35.33 -10.65
N ALA A 324 14.33 35.07 -11.87
CA ALA A 324 14.10 35.96 -13.01
C ALA A 324 12.71 35.77 -13.64
N LEU A 325 11.94 34.76 -13.21
CA LEU A 325 10.61 34.49 -13.72
C LEU A 325 9.57 35.50 -13.20
N PRO A 326 8.42 35.64 -13.90
CA PRO A 326 7.29 36.43 -13.42
C PRO A 326 6.78 35.97 -12.05
N VAL A 327 6.19 36.88 -11.26
CA VAL A 327 5.73 36.61 -9.88
C VAL A 327 4.86 35.36 -9.76
N GLN A 328 3.96 35.10 -10.72
CA GLN A 328 3.12 33.90 -10.71
C GLN A 328 3.95 32.62 -10.80
N GLU A 329 4.91 32.56 -11.72
CA GLU A 329 5.77 31.39 -11.91
C GLU A 329 6.70 31.19 -10.70
N ARG A 330 7.15 32.28 -10.05
CA ARG A 330 7.90 32.22 -8.80
C ARG A 330 7.08 31.66 -7.65
N LEU A 331 5.83 32.11 -7.49
CA LEU A 331 4.91 31.59 -6.48
C LEU A 331 4.59 30.12 -6.71
N THR A 332 4.31 29.72 -7.95
CA THR A 332 4.10 28.30 -8.31
C THR A 332 5.36 27.48 -8.04
N HIS A 333 6.55 27.97 -8.41
CA HIS A 333 7.82 27.29 -8.12
C HIS A 333 8.06 27.13 -6.62
N ALA A 334 7.86 28.19 -5.83
CA ALA A 334 8.02 28.17 -4.38
C ALA A 334 7.08 27.17 -3.71
N LEU A 335 5.81 27.13 -4.13
CA LEU A 335 4.83 26.15 -3.64
C LEU A 335 5.20 24.72 -4.04
N VAL A 336 5.46 24.44 -5.32
CA VAL A 336 5.78 23.08 -5.81
C VAL A 336 7.09 22.55 -5.22
N LYS A 337 8.10 23.40 -5.03
CA LYS A 337 9.40 23.00 -4.45
C LYS A 337 9.46 23.14 -2.94
N GLY A 338 8.42 23.67 -2.28
CA GLY A 338 8.39 23.83 -0.82
C GLY A 338 9.40 24.86 -0.27
N VAL A 339 9.73 25.88 -1.06
CA VAL A 339 10.71 26.93 -0.72
C VAL A 339 10.00 28.13 -0.07
N ASP A 340 10.32 28.41 1.19
CA ASP A 340 9.67 29.46 1.99
C ASP A 340 10.53 30.72 2.20
N GLU A 341 11.76 30.74 1.68
CA GLU A 341 12.74 31.82 1.89
C GLU A 341 12.29 33.16 1.29
N PHE A 342 11.67 33.13 0.10
CA PHE A 342 11.25 34.33 -0.64
C PHE A 342 9.74 34.55 -0.67
N ILE A 343 8.95 33.70 0.00
CA ILE A 343 7.50 33.67 -0.17
C ILE A 343 6.84 34.99 0.23
N GLU A 344 7.28 35.63 1.31
CA GLU A 344 6.73 36.93 1.75
C GLU A 344 6.99 38.04 0.73
N ILE A 345 8.15 38.02 0.07
CA ILE A 345 8.53 39.00 -0.95
C ILE A 345 7.68 38.82 -2.20
N ASP A 346 7.54 37.58 -2.67
CA ASP A 346 6.76 37.28 -3.89
C ASP A 346 5.25 37.51 -3.66
N VAL A 347 4.75 37.20 -2.46
CA VAL A 347 3.35 37.45 -2.07
C VAL A 347 3.07 38.94 -1.94
N GLU A 348 4.00 39.74 -1.41
CA GLU A 348 3.85 41.20 -1.35
C GLU A 348 3.83 41.81 -2.75
N GLU A 349 4.69 41.36 -3.66
CA GLU A 349 4.66 41.78 -5.07
C GLU A 349 3.31 41.42 -5.72
N ALA A 350 2.83 40.20 -5.54
CA ALA A 350 1.52 39.78 -6.04
C ALA A 350 0.37 40.60 -5.42
N ARG A 351 0.45 40.94 -4.13
CA ARG A 351 -0.54 41.77 -3.43
C ARG A 351 -0.61 43.18 -3.99
N GLN A 352 0.53 43.77 -4.35
CA GLN A 352 0.56 45.10 -4.99
C GLN A 352 -0.01 45.09 -6.40
N LEU A 353 0.07 43.96 -7.10
CA LEU A 353 -0.49 43.78 -8.45
C LEU A 353 -1.97 43.39 -8.45
N ALA A 354 -2.47 42.82 -7.35
CA ALA A 354 -3.86 42.41 -7.19
C ALA A 354 -4.77 43.59 -6.82
N VAL A 355 -6.05 43.53 -7.23
CA VAL A 355 -7.04 44.57 -6.91
C VAL A 355 -7.48 44.45 -5.44
N LYS A 356 -7.52 43.23 -4.90
CA LYS A 356 -7.80 42.93 -3.51
C LYS A 356 -6.78 41.94 -2.97
N PRO A 357 -6.30 42.07 -1.71
CA PRO A 357 -5.36 41.12 -1.11
C PRO A 357 -5.82 39.65 -1.17
N ILE A 358 -7.14 39.41 -1.05
CA ILE A 358 -7.69 38.05 -1.10
C ILE A 358 -7.48 37.36 -2.46
N GLN A 359 -7.37 38.12 -3.55
CA GLN A 359 -7.16 37.57 -4.89
C GLN A 359 -5.80 36.89 -5.03
N VAL A 360 -4.80 37.28 -4.23
CA VAL A 360 -3.50 36.61 -4.22
C VAL A 360 -3.65 35.15 -3.76
N ILE A 361 -4.54 34.90 -2.79
CA ILE A 361 -4.87 33.55 -2.35
C ILE A 361 -5.65 32.83 -3.45
N GLU A 362 -6.81 33.36 -3.83
CA GLU A 362 -7.77 32.71 -4.73
C GLU A 362 -7.25 32.46 -6.15
N ILE A 363 -6.31 33.28 -6.62
CA ILE A 363 -5.77 33.20 -7.98
C ILE A 363 -4.33 32.70 -7.95
N ASN A 364 -3.41 33.44 -7.32
CA ASN A 364 -1.98 33.18 -7.50
C ASN A 364 -1.52 31.94 -6.74
N LEU A 365 -1.83 31.87 -5.44
CA LEU A 365 -1.44 30.75 -4.59
C LEU A 365 -2.23 29.49 -4.94
N MET A 366 -3.53 29.60 -5.18
CA MET A 366 -4.34 28.45 -5.61
C MET A 366 -3.91 27.88 -6.95
N ALA A 367 -3.44 28.70 -7.91
CA ALA A 367 -2.86 28.18 -9.14
C ALA A 367 -1.62 27.29 -8.87
N GLY A 368 -0.77 27.68 -7.91
CA GLY A 368 0.35 26.84 -7.48
C GLY A 368 -0.09 25.57 -6.75
N MET A 369 -1.10 25.66 -5.89
CA MET A 369 -1.64 24.52 -5.16
C MET A 369 -2.38 23.51 -6.05
N ASN A 370 -3.04 23.97 -7.12
CA ASN A 370 -3.63 23.08 -8.11
C ASN A 370 -2.55 22.24 -8.81
N VAL A 371 -1.39 22.83 -9.14
CA VAL A 371 -0.25 22.09 -9.70
C VAL A 371 0.27 21.05 -8.70
N VAL A 372 0.37 21.40 -7.41
CA VAL A 372 0.73 20.44 -6.35
C VAL A 372 -0.29 19.29 -6.29
N GLY A 373 -1.58 19.60 -6.34
CA GLY A 373 -2.67 18.62 -6.36
C GLY A 373 -2.61 17.69 -7.58
N ASP A 374 -2.39 18.23 -8.77
CA ASP A 374 -2.27 17.46 -10.02
C ASP A 374 -1.03 16.54 -10.01
N LEU A 375 0.10 17.04 -9.51
CA LEU A 375 1.32 16.24 -9.37
C LEU A 375 1.16 15.13 -8.33
N PHE A 376 0.51 15.41 -7.21
CA PHE A 376 0.22 14.41 -6.19
C PHE A 376 -0.77 13.36 -6.70
N GLY A 377 -1.86 13.79 -7.36
CA GLY A 377 -2.86 12.91 -7.96
C GLY A 377 -2.35 12.04 -9.11
N SER A 378 -1.30 12.50 -9.81
CA SER A 378 -0.62 11.73 -10.87
C SER A 378 0.57 10.89 -10.36
N GLY A 379 0.83 10.87 -9.05
CA GLY A 379 1.93 10.11 -8.44
C GLY A 379 3.32 10.68 -8.71
N LYS A 380 3.42 11.92 -9.20
CA LYS A 380 4.69 12.63 -9.50
C LYS A 380 5.21 13.46 -8.33
N MET A 381 4.40 13.61 -7.28
CA MET A 381 4.75 14.28 -6.04
C MET A 381 4.26 13.41 -4.89
N PHE A 382 4.99 13.42 -3.77
CA PHE A 382 4.70 12.56 -2.63
C PHE A 382 4.39 13.37 -1.39
N LEU A 383 3.82 12.71 -0.38
CA LEU A 383 3.32 13.38 0.81
C LEU A 383 4.35 14.29 1.51
N PRO A 384 5.65 13.93 1.68
CA PRO A 384 6.63 14.84 2.27
C PRO A 384 6.72 16.19 1.56
N GLN A 385 6.61 16.18 0.23
CA GLN A 385 6.68 17.39 -0.59
C GLN A 385 5.37 18.19 -0.46
N VAL A 386 4.22 17.53 -0.47
CA VAL A 386 2.90 18.18 -0.29
C VAL A 386 2.84 18.91 1.05
N VAL A 387 3.34 18.31 2.13
CA VAL A 387 3.39 18.94 3.45
C VAL A 387 4.35 20.14 3.45
N LYS A 388 5.49 20.06 2.75
CA LYS A 388 6.39 21.22 2.54
C LYS A 388 5.72 22.34 1.74
N SER A 389 4.93 22.02 0.72
CA SER A 389 4.14 23.00 -0.04
C SER A 389 3.09 23.69 0.84
N ALA A 390 2.40 22.93 1.69
CA ALA A 390 1.41 23.45 2.63
C ALA A 390 2.00 24.50 3.58
N ARG A 391 3.23 24.26 4.07
CA ARG A 391 3.97 25.21 4.90
C ARG A 391 4.20 26.55 4.19
N VAL A 392 4.64 26.51 2.93
CA VAL A 392 4.83 27.71 2.10
C VAL A 392 3.49 28.45 1.91
N MET A 393 2.41 27.71 1.63
CA MET A 393 1.06 28.25 1.51
C MET A 393 0.59 28.95 2.78
N LYS A 394 0.72 28.31 3.96
CA LYS A 394 0.32 28.89 5.25
C LYS A 394 1.09 30.16 5.56
N LYS A 395 2.40 30.19 5.31
CA LYS A 395 3.24 31.38 5.52
C LYS A 395 2.82 32.54 4.61
N ALA A 396 2.50 32.24 3.35
CA ALA A 396 1.95 33.21 2.40
C ALA A 396 0.62 33.81 2.87
N VAL A 397 -0.32 32.97 3.30
CA VAL A 397 -1.64 33.41 3.80
C VAL A 397 -1.50 34.22 5.08
N ALA A 398 -0.64 33.79 6.02
CA ALA A 398 -0.39 34.50 7.26
C ALA A 398 0.16 35.92 7.02
N TYR A 399 0.99 36.11 5.99
CA TYR A 399 1.46 37.42 5.56
C TYR A 399 0.31 38.31 5.04
N LEU A 400 -0.64 37.74 4.29
CA LEU A 400 -1.75 38.48 3.69
C LEU A 400 -2.87 38.82 4.69
N LEU A 401 -3.01 38.06 5.77
CA LEU A 401 -4.12 38.17 6.74
C LEU A 401 -4.36 39.61 7.23
N PRO A 402 -3.34 40.40 7.66
CA PRO A 402 -3.55 41.77 8.12
C PRO A 402 -4.10 42.70 7.04
N TYR A 403 -3.77 42.44 5.76
CA TYR A 403 -4.26 43.23 4.62
C TYR A 403 -5.68 42.85 4.24
N ILE A 404 -6.04 41.56 4.36
CA ILE A 404 -7.39 41.05 4.13
C ILE A 404 -8.36 41.59 5.19
N GLU A 405 -7.97 41.52 6.48
CA GLU A 405 -8.80 42.03 7.59
C GLU A 405 -9.03 43.54 7.54
N ALA A 406 -8.11 44.29 6.93
CA ALA A 406 -8.26 45.73 6.70
C ALA A 406 -9.29 46.06 5.60
N GLU A 407 -9.53 45.15 4.65
CA GLU A 407 -10.58 45.26 3.64
C GLU A 407 -11.91 44.67 4.16
N LYS A 408 -12.78 45.53 4.70
CA LYS A 408 -14.05 45.19 5.37
C LYS A 408 -15.12 44.45 4.54
N ASP A 409 -14.83 44.02 3.31
CA ASP A 409 -15.78 43.36 2.38
C ASP A 409 -15.29 42.00 1.83
N GLY A 410 -14.16 41.46 2.31
CA GLY A 410 -13.55 40.24 1.78
C GLY A 410 -13.92 38.96 2.54
N THR A 411 -15.13 38.42 2.36
CA THR A 411 -15.37 37.00 2.70
C THR A 411 -14.63 36.12 1.68
N SER A 412 -13.60 35.38 2.10
CA SER A 412 -12.96 34.38 1.24
C SER A 412 -13.96 33.27 0.90
N GLN A 413 -13.95 32.79 -0.34
CA GLN A 413 -14.70 31.60 -0.72
C GLN A 413 -13.81 30.37 -0.56
N SER A 414 -13.96 29.64 0.54
CA SER A 414 -13.35 28.32 0.72
C SER A 414 -14.07 27.26 -0.13
N ALA A 415 -13.38 26.17 -0.46
CA ALA A 415 -13.97 25.02 -1.16
C ALA A 415 -14.97 24.23 -0.29
N GLY A 416 -15.05 24.55 1.00
CA GLY A 416 -15.89 23.93 2.02
C GLY A 416 -15.19 23.97 3.38
N LYS A 417 -15.94 23.82 4.47
CA LYS A 417 -15.42 23.76 5.83
C LYS A 417 -15.51 22.33 6.39
N ILE A 418 -14.42 21.80 6.89
CA ILE A 418 -14.32 20.41 7.38
C ILE A 418 -13.87 20.44 8.84
N LEU A 419 -14.64 19.80 9.71
CA LEU A 419 -14.25 19.56 11.11
C LEU A 419 -13.49 18.25 11.21
N MET A 420 -12.29 18.26 11.79
CA MET A 420 -11.47 17.07 12.01
C MET A 420 -11.33 16.81 13.51
N ALA A 421 -11.53 15.56 13.95
CA ALA A 421 -11.36 15.18 15.36
C ALA A 421 -10.84 13.75 15.50
N THR A 422 -9.87 13.53 16.39
CA THR A 422 -9.58 12.20 16.90
C THR A 422 -10.58 11.90 18.02
N VAL A 423 -11.30 10.79 17.88
CA VAL A 423 -12.47 10.47 18.72
C VAL A 423 -12.11 10.28 20.19
N LYS A 424 -13.13 10.33 21.03
CA LYS A 424 -13.03 10.26 22.49
C LYS A 424 -12.15 9.09 22.96
N GLY A 425 -11.23 9.41 23.88
CA GLY A 425 -10.30 8.46 24.48
C GLY A 425 -9.14 7.99 23.58
N ASP A 426 -9.07 8.40 22.31
CA ASP A 426 -7.91 8.17 21.45
C ASP A 426 -7.02 9.42 21.39
N VAL A 427 -5.70 9.20 21.30
CA VAL A 427 -4.68 10.24 21.43
C VAL A 427 -3.82 10.41 20.18
N HIS A 428 -3.94 9.50 19.21
CA HIS A 428 -3.06 9.52 18.03
C HIS A 428 -3.65 10.40 16.94
N ASP A 429 -2.84 11.31 16.41
CA ASP A 429 -3.28 12.34 15.47
C ASP A 429 -2.41 12.49 14.22
N ILE A 430 -1.32 11.73 14.07
CA ILE A 430 -0.40 11.87 12.92
C ILE A 430 -1.16 11.79 11.59
N GLY A 431 -1.95 10.71 11.39
CA GLY A 431 -2.76 10.54 10.19
C GLY A 431 -3.84 11.62 10.01
N LYS A 432 -4.47 12.09 11.11
CA LYS A 432 -5.43 13.20 11.07
C LYS A 432 -4.75 14.48 10.58
N ASN A 433 -3.58 14.81 11.11
CA ASN A 433 -2.86 16.03 10.79
C ASN A 433 -2.40 16.02 9.33
N ILE A 434 -1.97 14.86 8.82
CA ILE A 434 -1.68 14.65 7.41
C ILE A 434 -2.91 14.94 6.55
N VAL A 435 -4.07 14.35 6.87
CA VAL A 435 -5.33 14.59 6.12
C VAL A 435 -5.75 16.06 6.18
N SER A 436 -5.67 16.69 7.36
CA SER A 436 -5.95 18.13 7.55
C SER A 436 -5.06 19.00 6.65
N VAL A 437 -3.76 18.70 6.57
CA VAL A 437 -2.82 19.42 5.71
C VAL A 437 -3.16 19.24 4.24
N VAL A 438 -3.41 18.00 3.79
CA VAL A 438 -3.73 17.71 2.39
C VAL A 438 -5.07 18.35 1.97
N LEU A 439 -6.08 18.35 2.84
CA LEU A 439 -7.35 19.05 2.58
C LEU A 439 -7.15 20.57 2.58
N GLY A 440 -6.37 21.12 3.51
CA GLY A 440 -6.01 22.54 3.53
C GLY A 440 -5.30 22.98 2.24
N CYS A 441 -4.45 22.11 1.66
CA CYS A 441 -3.82 22.35 0.36
C CYS A 441 -4.83 22.48 -0.79
N ASN A 442 -6.05 21.98 -0.63
CA ASN A 442 -7.12 22.01 -1.63
C ASN A 442 -8.21 23.05 -1.30
N ASN A 443 -7.84 24.11 -0.57
CA ASN A 443 -8.70 25.24 -0.20
C ASN A 443 -9.90 24.90 0.71
N TYR A 444 -9.82 23.78 1.45
CA TYR A 444 -10.78 23.51 2.52
C TYR A 444 -10.38 24.24 3.81
N GLU A 445 -11.35 24.82 4.50
CA GLU A 445 -11.14 25.38 5.84
C GLU A 445 -11.21 24.24 6.87
N ILE A 446 -10.14 24.03 7.63
CA ILE A 446 -10.06 22.91 8.58
C ILE A 446 -10.25 23.40 10.01
N VAL A 447 -11.25 22.87 10.69
CA VAL A 447 -11.47 23.05 12.13
C VAL A 447 -11.01 21.79 12.85
N ASP A 448 -9.76 21.79 13.32
CA ASP A 448 -9.19 20.65 14.05
C ASP A 448 -9.47 20.77 15.55
N LEU A 449 -10.26 19.85 16.11
CA LEU A 449 -10.59 19.83 17.54
C LEU A 449 -9.55 19.11 18.40
N GLY A 450 -8.51 18.55 17.79
CA GLY A 450 -7.46 17.79 18.46
C GLY A 450 -7.85 16.35 18.76
N VAL A 451 -7.43 15.87 19.92
CA VAL A 451 -7.56 14.46 20.35
C VAL A 451 -8.46 14.31 21.58
N MET A 452 -8.93 13.08 21.82
CA MET A 452 -9.85 12.75 22.91
C MET A 452 -11.14 13.59 22.89
N VAL A 453 -11.67 13.90 21.71
CA VAL A 453 -12.80 14.83 21.57
C VAL A 453 -14.12 14.09 21.75
N SER A 454 -14.98 14.59 22.64
CA SER A 454 -16.29 13.97 22.89
C SER A 454 -17.26 14.17 21.70
N PRO A 455 -18.17 13.21 21.46
CA PRO A 455 -19.18 13.34 20.40
C PRO A 455 -20.04 14.60 20.54
N GLU A 456 -20.38 14.99 21.78
CA GLU A 456 -21.17 16.19 22.06
C GLU A 456 -20.43 17.45 21.60
N LYS A 457 -19.13 17.56 21.90
CA LYS A 457 -18.30 18.69 21.48
C LYS A 457 -18.12 18.71 19.96
N ILE A 458 -17.97 17.55 19.31
CA ILE A 458 -17.88 17.46 17.84
C ILE A 458 -19.17 17.99 17.21
N ILE A 459 -20.33 17.53 17.70
CA ILE A 459 -21.64 17.95 17.20
C ILE A 459 -21.87 19.45 17.44
N GLU A 460 -21.59 19.92 18.65
CA GLU A 460 -21.71 21.34 19.02
C GLU A 460 -20.86 22.22 18.10
N MET A 461 -19.58 21.89 17.93
CA MET A 461 -18.68 22.65 17.08
C MET A 461 -19.04 22.55 15.59
N ALA A 462 -19.48 21.37 15.12
CA ALA A 462 -19.93 21.21 13.74
C ALA A 462 -21.09 22.17 13.39
N ILE A 463 -22.02 22.35 14.33
CA ILE A 463 -23.14 23.28 14.18
C ILE A 463 -22.66 24.73 14.31
N ASN A 464 -21.90 25.06 15.36
CA ASN A 464 -21.45 26.42 15.62
C ASN A 464 -20.60 26.99 14.47
N GLU A 465 -19.74 26.16 13.90
CA GLU A 465 -18.86 26.53 12.79
C GLU A 465 -19.52 26.40 11.42
N ASN A 466 -20.74 25.84 11.35
CA ASN A 466 -21.46 25.53 10.11
C ASN A 466 -20.62 24.71 9.12
N VAL A 467 -20.10 23.57 9.57
CA VAL A 467 -19.20 22.74 8.74
C VAL A 467 -19.98 21.92 7.71
N ASP A 468 -19.34 21.68 6.57
CA ASP A 468 -19.87 20.90 5.45
C ASP A 468 -19.60 19.41 5.58
N ILE A 469 -18.53 19.02 6.30
CA ILE A 469 -18.12 17.62 6.53
C ILE A 469 -17.57 17.46 7.95
N ILE A 470 -17.85 16.31 8.58
CA ILE A 470 -17.20 15.86 9.83
C ILE A 470 -16.23 14.71 9.49
N GLY A 471 -14.95 14.87 9.79
CA GLY A 471 -13.93 13.84 9.68
C GLY A 471 -13.54 13.27 11.05
N LEU A 472 -13.62 11.94 11.20
CA LEU A 472 -13.27 11.23 12.44
C LEU A 472 -12.04 10.35 12.23
N SER A 473 -11.11 10.42 13.18
CA SER A 473 -9.89 9.61 13.23
C SER A 473 -9.89 8.67 14.44
N GLY A 474 -9.42 7.44 14.27
CA GLY A 474 -9.22 6.46 15.34
C GLY A 474 -8.10 5.45 15.06
N LEU A 475 -7.22 5.24 16.03
CA LEU A 475 -6.13 4.25 15.97
C LEU A 475 -6.52 2.94 16.67
N ILE A 476 -7.20 2.98 17.81
CA ILE A 476 -7.48 1.78 18.62
C ILE A 476 -8.91 1.26 18.44
N THR A 477 -9.14 -0.03 18.71
CA THR A 477 -10.45 -0.65 18.44
C THR A 477 -11.63 -0.03 19.21
N PRO A 478 -11.49 0.49 20.46
CA PRO A 478 -12.59 1.21 21.12
C PRO A 478 -13.04 2.48 20.38
N SER A 479 -12.17 3.08 19.58
CA SER A 479 -12.47 4.29 18.79
C SER A 479 -13.58 4.04 17.77
N LEU A 480 -13.72 2.80 17.29
CA LEU A 480 -14.78 2.41 16.35
C LEU A 480 -16.18 2.54 16.95
N ASP A 481 -16.35 2.21 18.23
CA ASP A 481 -17.63 2.34 18.93
C ASP A 481 -18.02 3.82 19.11
N GLU A 482 -17.05 4.70 19.37
CA GLU A 482 -17.27 6.15 19.48
C GLU A 482 -17.71 6.76 18.14
N MET A 483 -17.18 6.27 17.01
CA MET A 483 -17.65 6.66 15.68
C MET A 483 -19.09 6.21 15.41
N VAL A 484 -19.47 4.99 15.82
CA VAL A 484 -20.85 4.50 15.74
C VAL A 484 -21.79 5.34 16.61
N TYR A 485 -21.38 5.67 17.83
CA TYR A 485 -22.18 6.49 18.74
C TYR A 485 -22.41 7.90 18.19
N LEU A 486 -21.37 8.52 17.62
CA LEU A 486 -21.50 9.84 17.00
C LEU A 486 -22.49 9.81 15.82
N ALA A 487 -22.40 8.79 14.95
CA ALA A 487 -23.32 8.61 13.82
C ALA A 487 -24.79 8.50 14.30
N LYS A 488 -25.03 7.76 15.38
CA LYS A 488 -26.36 7.64 16.02
C LYS A 488 -26.89 8.97 16.55
N GLU A 489 -26.05 9.73 17.24
CA GLU A 489 -26.47 11.00 17.82
C GLU A 489 -26.71 12.06 16.73
N LEU A 490 -25.94 12.06 15.63
CA LEU A 490 -26.24 12.90 14.46
C LEU A 490 -27.59 12.56 13.84
N ASP A 491 -27.93 11.26 13.65
CA ASP A 491 -29.23 10.85 13.09
C ASP A 491 -30.39 11.27 13.99
N LYS A 492 -30.24 11.05 15.30
CA LYS A 492 -31.23 11.38 16.33
C LYS A 492 -31.49 12.89 16.41
N LEU A 493 -30.46 13.71 16.20
CA LEU A 493 -30.57 15.17 16.12
C LEU A 493 -30.98 15.66 14.72
N ASN A 494 -31.14 14.75 13.75
CA ASN A 494 -31.49 15.05 12.36
C ASN A 494 -30.53 16.06 11.71
N ILE A 495 -29.24 15.97 12.07
CA ILE A 495 -28.16 16.74 11.46
C ILE A 495 -27.83 16.08 10.13
N LYS A 496 -27.52 16.89 9.10
CA LYS A 496 -27.37 16.40 7.72
C LYS A 496 -25.97 16.44 7.14
N ILE A 497 -24.98 16.58 8.01
CA ILE A 497 -23.59 16.75 7.63
C ILE A 497 -22.99 15.37 7.33
N PRO A 498 -22.42 15.11 6.14
CA PRO A 498 -21.76 13.84 5.83
C PRO A 498 -20.54 13.59 6.74
N ILE A 499 -20.21 12.31 6.93
CA ILE A 499 -19.11 11.86 7.80
C ILE A 499 -18.04 11.15 6.97
N MET A 500 -16.79 11.58 7.12
CA MET A 500 -15.60 10.85 6.66
C MET A 500 -14.98 10.08 7.84
N ILE A 501 -14.75 8.78 7.66
CA ILE A 501 -14.18 7.88 8.65
C ILE A 501 -12.78 7.44 8.19
N GLY A 502 -11.78 7.59 9.06
CA GLY A 502 -10.40 7.13 8.80
C GLY A 502 -9.63 6.76 10.07
N GLY A 503 -8.42 6.23 9.88
CA GLY A 503 -7.53 5.79 10.96
C GLY A 503 -7.20 4.29 10.90
N ALA A 504 -6.19 3.84 11.65
CA ALA A 504 -5.59 2.51 11.46
C ALA A 504 -6.55 1.33 11.73
N THR A 505 -7.53 1.52 12.61
CA THR A 505 -8.54 0.48 12.92
C THR A 505 -9.79 0.56 12.07
N THR A 506 -9.96 1.63 11.29
CA THR A 506 -11.12 1.77 10.43
C THR A 506 -10.96 0.93 9.18
N SER A 507 -12.09 0.51 8.60
CA SER A 507 -12.09 -0.17 7.31
C SER A 507 -13.39 0.11 6.57
N ARG A 508 -13.35 -0.03 5.24
CA ARG A 508 -14.55 0.03 4.39
C ARG A 508 -15.61 -0.97 4.83
N ALA A 509 -15.19 -2.18 5.22
CA ALA A 509 -16.09 -3.22 5.71
C ALA A 509 -16.75 -2.86 7.06
N HIS A 510 -15.97 -2.41 8.04
CA HIS A 510 -16.53 -1.99 9.33
C HIS A 510 -17.50 -0.80 9.15
N THR A 511 -17.12 0.17 8.34
CA THR A 511 -17.94 1.37 8.07
C THR A 511 -19.28 0.99 7.44
N ALA A 512 -19.28 0.15 6.40
CA ALA A 512 -20.50 -0.30 5.74
C ALA A 512 -21.42 -1.14 6.64
N VAL A 513 -20.85 -1.97 7.52
CA VAL A 513 -21.62 -2.92 8.34
C VAL A 513 -22.11 -2.31 9.66
N LYS A 514 -21.33 -1.43 10.30
CA LYS A 514 -21.61 -0.97 11.68
C LYS A 514 -21.84 0.53 11.83
N ILE A 515 -21.26 1.39 10.97
CA ILE A 515 -21.38 2.86 11.11
C ILE A 515 -22.46 3.42 10.18
N ALA A 516 -22.33 3.18 8.88
CA ALA A 516 -23.25 3.70 7.86
C ALA A 516 -24.74 3.33 8.08
N PRO A 517 -25.10 2.14 8.62
CA PRO A 517 -26.51 1.83 8.89
C PRO A 517 -27.15 2.68 9.99
N GLU A 518 -26.34 3.32 10.83
CA GLU A 518 -26.79 4.05 12.02
C GLU A 518 -27.02 5.55 11.74
N TYR A 519 -26.74 6.01 10.51
CA TYR A 519 -26.92 7.39 10.07
C TYR A 519 -27.53 7.45 8.67
N ARG A 520 -28.59 8.24 8.47
CA ARG A 520 -29.33 8.28 7.20
C ARG A 520 -28.58 8.96 6.06
N GLU A 521 -27.68 9.88 6.40
CA GLU A 521 -26.90 10.65 5.45
C GLU A 521 -25.59 9.92 5.12
N THR A 522 -24.70 10.57 4.37
CA THR A 522 -23.54 9.87 3.80
C THR A 522 -22.46 9.64 4.85
N VAL A 523 -22.06 8.37 5.02
CA VAL A 523 -20.86 7.97 5.77
C VAL A 523 -19.91 7.31 4.79
N VAL A 524 -18.67 7.75 4.73
CA VAL A 524 -17.66 7.23 3.81
C VAL A 524 -16.37 6.90 4.54
N HIS A 525 -15.85 5.70 4.28
CA HIS A 525 -14.50 5.32 4.69
C HIS A 525 -13.49 5.88 3.71
N VAL A 526 -12.44 6.52 4.23
CA VAL A 526 -11.34 7.08 3.45
C VAL A 526 -10.05 6.42 3.90
N ASN A 527 -9.35 5.78 2.96
CA ASN A 527 -8.20 4.93 3.28
C ASN A 527 -6.94 5.75 3.65
N ASP A 528 -6.74 6.88 2.97
CA ASP A 528 -5.50 7.66 3.00
C ASP A 528 -5.80 9.13 2.68
N ALA A 529 -4.80 10.00 2.87
CA ALA A 529 -4.98 11.44 2.69
C ALA A 529 -5.19 11.83 1.22
N SER A 530 -4.61 11.08 0.27
CA SER A 530 -4.77 11.34 -1.16
C SER A 530 -6.22 11.23 -1.62
N ARG A 531 -6.95 10.22 -1.13
CA ARG A 531 -8.36 10.01 -1.47
C ARG A 531 -9.28 10.99 -0.76
N ALA A 532 -8.87 11.57 0.37
CA ALA A 532 -9.67 12.49 1.15
C ALA A 532 -10.13 13.71 0.34
N VAL A 533 -9.27 14.22 -0.55
CA VAL A 533 -9.56 15.39 -1.39
C VAL A 533 -10.71 15.13 -2.36
N THR A 534 -10.63 14.04 -3.11
CA THR A 534 -11.65 13.64 -4.09
C THR A 534 -12.98 13.33 -3.41
N VAL A 535 -12.92 12.68 -2.25
CA VAL A 535 -14.12 12.37 -1.45
C VAL A 535 -14.77 13.66 -0.94
N ALA A 536 -14.01 14.58 -0.34
CA ALA A 536 -14.52 15.86 0.13
C ALA A 536 -15.14 16.67 -1.01
N GLY A 537 -14.50 16.71 -2.18
CA GLY A 537 -15.00 17.42 -3.36
C GLY A 537 -16.34 16.89 -3.84
N ASN A 538 -16.51 15.56 -3.85
CA ASN A 538 -17.77 14.92 -4.19
C ASN A 538 -18.87 15.14 -3.14
N LEU A 539 -18.52 15.30 -1.86
CA LEU A 539 -19.49 15.52 -0.78
C LEU A 539 -19.99 16.96 -0.67
N VAL A 540 -19.18 17.94 -1.08
CA VAL A 540 -19.54 19.37 -1.06
C VAL A 540 -20.23 19.80 -2.37
N ASN A 541 -19.78 19.29 -3.52
CA ASN A 541 -20.30 19.74 -4.82
C ASN A 541 -21.76 19.32 -5.06
N ALA A 542 -22.65 20.30 -5.23
CA ALA A 542 -24.09 20.07 -5.40
C ALA A 542 -24.46 19.17 -6.59
N ASN A 543 -23.64 19.14 -7.65
CA ASN A 543 -23.91 18.35 -8.84
C ASN A 543 -23.54 16.88 -8.67
N THR A 544 -22.46 16.58 -7.94
CA THR A 544 -21.95 15.20 -7.78
C THR A 544 -22.42 14.54 -6.48
N LYS A 545 -22.72 15.32 -5.43
CA LYS A 545 -23.11 14.84 -4.11
C LYS A 545 -24.23 13.80 -4.15
N LEU A 546 -25.32 14.08 -4.85
CA LEU A 546 -26.49 13.19 -4.85
C LEU A 546 -26.18 11.84 -5.52
N GLU A 547 -25.47 11.85 -6.65
CA GLU A 547 -25.10 10.63 -7.36
C GLU A 547 -24.05 9.83 -6.59
N TYR A 548 -23.03 10.51 -6.06
CA TYR A 548 -21.98 9.90 -5.26
C TYR A 548 -22.53 9.24 -4.00
N SER A 549 -23.37 9.93 -3.23
CA SER A 549 -24.00 9.39 -2.03
C SER A 549 -24.87 8.17 -2.33
N LYS A 550 -25.59 8.16 -3.46
CA LYS A 550 -26.41 7.00 -3.88
C LYS A 550 -25.54 5.80 -4.26
N ALA A 551 -24.51 6.03 -5.07
CA ALA A 551 -23.59 4.98 -5.49
C ALA A 551 -22.89 4.34 -4.28
N LEU A 552 -22.37 5.16 -3.37
CA LEU A 552 -21.72 4.69 -2.15
C LEU A 552 -22.67 3.89 -1.25
N ARG A 553 -23.92 4.32 -1.11
CA ARG A 553 -24.92 3.60 -0.32
C ARG A 553 -25.23 2.23 -0.91
N SER A 554 -25.42 2.15 -2.23
CA SER A 554 -25.63 0.87 -2.93
C SER A 554 -24.44 -0.07 -2.74
N GLU A 555 -23.24 0.45 -2.89
CA GLU A 555 -21.99 -0.30 -2.69
C GLU A 555 -21.87 -0.84 -1.24
N TYR A 556 -22.21 -0.02 -0.24
CA TYR A 556 -22.16 -0.43 1.16
C TYR A 556 -23.26 -1.43 1.52
N ASP A 557 -24.45 -1.29 0.94
CA ASP A 557 -25.53 -2.25 1.09
C ASP A 557 -25.13 -3.63 0.53
N GLU A 558 -24.55 -3.69 -0.68
CA GLU A 558 -24.01 -4.93 -1.27
C GLU A 558 -22.90 -5.55 -0.43
N LEU A 559 -21.95 -4.73 0.03
CA LEU A 559 -20.83 -5.20 0.84
C LEU A 559 -21.31 -5.75 2.19
N ARG A 560 -22.30 -5.11 2.80
CA ARG A 560 -22.94 -5.57 4.04
C ARG A 560 -23.67 -6.89 3.82
N GLU A 561 -24.47 -7.01 2.76
CA GLU A 561 -25.16 -8.26 2.43
C GLU A 561 -24.17 -9.41 2.18
N GLY A 562 -23.10 -9.15 1.41
CA GLY A 562 -22.02 -10.11 1.19
C GLY A 562 -21.33 -10.54 2.47
N TYR A 563 -21.04 -9.59 3.37
CA TYR A 563 -20.43 -9.89 4.67
C TYR A 563 -21.34 -10.76 5.55
N LEU A 564 -22.62 -10.40 5.67
CA LEU A 564 -23.61 -11.15 6.45
C LEU A 564 -23.83 -12.56 5.90
N ASN A 565 -23.78 -12.74 4.57
CA ASN A 565 -23.90 -14.05 3.93
C ASN A 565 -22.65 -14.93 4.14
N ARG A 566 -21.43 -14.38 4.09
CA ARG A 566 -20.17 -15.13 4.34
C ARG A 566 -20.00 -15.53 5.81
N SER A 567 -20.60 -14.80 6.74
CA SER A 567 -20.54 -15.10 8.17
C SER A 567 -21.28 -16.40 8.55
N ARG A 568 -22.15 -16.92 7.68
CA ARG A 568 -22.93 -18.14 7.92
C ARG A 568 -22.14 -19.45 7.77
N ASP A 569 -20.97 -19.45 7.12
CA ASP A 569 -20.26 -20.68 6.72
C ASP A 569 -19.05 -21.06 7.59
N LYS A 570 -18.80 -20.38 8.72
CA LYS A 570 -17.71 -20.76 9.64
C LYS A 570 -18.25 -21.51 10.87
N ASN A 571 -17.88 -22.78 10.99
CA ASN A 571 -18.13 -23.56 12.20
C ASN A 571 -17.25 -23.06 13.35
N PHE A 572 -17.88 -22.69 14.45
CA PHE A 572 -17.22 -22.35 15.71
C PHE A 572 -17.38 -23.49 16.72
N LEU A 573 -16.35 -23.69 17.54
CA LEU A 573 -16.37 -24.58 18.68
C LEU A 573 -16.89 -23.83 19.91
N THR A 574 -17.54 -24.55 20.82
CA THR A 574 -17.76 -24.06 22.19
C THR A 574 -16.41 -23.79 22.87
N ILE A 575 -16.38 -22.90 23.87
CA ILE A 575 -15.15 -22.60 24.61
C ILE A 575 -14.55 -23.86 25.26
N GLU A 576 -15.38 -24.78 25.76
CA GLU A 576 -14.92 -26.06 26.32
C GLU A 576 -14.27 -26.96 25.25
N GLN A 577 -14.85 -27.03 24.05
CA GLN A 577 -14.26 -27.77 22.93
C GLN A 577 -12.96 -27.14 22.44
N ALA A 578 -12.88 -25.81 22.40
CA ALA A 578 -11.66 -25.10 22.04
C ALA A 578 -10.55 -25.36 23.07
N ARG A 579 -10.85 -25.33 24.37
CA ARG A 579 -9.93 -25.68 25.46
C ARG A 579 -9.45 -27.14 25.37
N ALA A 580 -10.33 -28.07 25.00
CA ALA A 580 -9.95 -29.46 24.77
C ALA A 580 -8.97 -29.63 23.59
N ASN A 581 -9.01 -28.72 22.61
CA ASN A 581 -8.09 -28.65 21.46
C ASN A 581 -6.95 -27.62 21.63
N LYS A 582 -6.59 -27.29 22.88
CA LYS A 582 -5.45 -26.40 23.16
C LYS A 582 -4.12 -26.98 22.70
N LEU A 583 -3.12 -26.11 22.51
CA LEU A 583 -1.75 -26.53 22.21
C LEU A 583 -1.21 -27.39 23.36
N LYS A 584 -0.61 -28.53 23.02
CA LYS A 584 -0.04 -29.48 23.99
C LYS A 584 1.48 -29.49 23.86
N LEU A 585 2.14 -28.64 24.65
CA LEU A 585 3.59 -28.62 24.75
C LEU A 585 4.09 -29.73 25.69
N ASP A 586 5.28 -30.25 25.40
CA ASP A 586 5.93 -31.27 26.23
C ASP A 586 6.60 -30.62 27.45
N TRP A 587 5.78 -30.34 28.46
CA TRP A 587 6.24 -29.75 29.71
C TRP A 587 7.15 -30.65 30.51
N GLU A 588 7.11 -31.99 30.34
CA GLU A 588 8.00 -32.91 31.05
C GLU A 588 9.46 -32.74 30.60
N ASN A 589 9.68 -32.58 29.29
CA ASN A 589 11.02 -32.39 28.72
C ASN A 589 11.45 -30.91 28.59
N PHE A 590 10.53 -29.96 28.81
CA PHE A 590 10.88 -28.53 28.85
C PHE A 590 11.23 -28.07 30.26
N THR A 591 12.36 -27.37 30.43
CA THR A 591 12.73 -26.75 31.72
C THR A 591 12.71 -25.23 31.57
N PRO A 592 11.72 -24.53 32.14
CA PRO A 592 11.69 -23.07 32.11
C PRO A 592 12.98 -22.46 32.68
N LYS A 593 13.57 -21.52 31.96
CA LYS A 593 14.76 -20.79 32.44
C LYS A 593 14.34 -19.82 33.54
N LYS A 594 14.92 -19.99 34.74
CA LYS A 594 14.79 -18.99 35.81
C LYS A 594 15.48 -17.68 35.41
N PRO A 595 14.78 -16.52 35.46
CA PRO A 595 15.34 -15.20 35.22
C PRO A 595 16.51 -14.88 36.16
N THR A 596 17.43 -14.03 35.71
CA THR A 596 18.50 -13.50 36.59
C THR A 596 17.95 -12.44 37.54
N PHE A 597 16.85 -11.79 37.17
CA PHE A 597 16.11 -10.83 37.98
C PHE A 597 14.62 -11.15 38.02
N ILE A 598 14.03 -11.09 39.22
CA ILE A 598 12.59 -11.22 39.47
C ILE A 598 12.13 -9.98 40.24
N GLY A 599 10.99 -9.42 39.84
CA GLY A 599 10.45 -8.18 40.40
C GLY A 599 10.32 -7.08 39.35
N VAL A 600 10.14 -5.84 39.81
CA VAL A 600 9.92 -4.65 38.96
C VAL A 600 11.13 -3.74 39.01
N LYS A 601 11.52 -3.19 37.85
CA LYS A 601 12.61 -2.23 37.75
C LYS A 601 12.32 -1.16 36.70
N THR A 602 12.66 0.08 37.01
CA THR A 602 12.69 1.18 36.05
C THR A 602 14.03 1.22 35.31
N ILE A 603 13.99 1.69 34.08
CA ILE A 603 15.16 1.89 33.23
C ILE A 603 15.00 3.20 32.48
N GLU A 604 16.03 4.03 32.52
CA GLU A 604 16.17 5.20 31.67
C GLU A 604 17.38 4.95 30.76
N VAL A 605 17.24 5.29 29.49
CA VAL A 605 18.29 5.08 28.49
C VAL A 605 18.53 6.38 27.73
N ASP A 606 19.78 6.62 27.35
CA ASP A 606 20.08 7.70 26.43
C ASP A 606 19.43 7.41 25.08
N VAL A 607 18.74 8.40 24.50
CA VAL A 607 18.02 8.25 23.22
C VAL A 607 18.95 7.77 22.10
N GLU A 608 20.23 8.16 22.16
CA GLU A 608 21.27 7.71 21.21
C GLU A 608 21.41 6.19 21.17
N THR A 609 21.24 5.52 22.31
CA THR A 609 21.31 4.04 22.42
C THR A 609 20.21 3.36 21.62
N LEU A 610 19.08 4.03 21.40
CA LEU A 610 17.92 3.49 20.69
C LEU A 610 18.03 3.64 19.17
N VAL A 611 18.82 4.59 18.68
CA VAL A 611 18.93 4.90 17.24
C VAL A 611 19.25 3.67 16.37
N PRO A 612 20.16 2.76 16.76
CA PRO A 612 20.43 1.54 15.99
C PRO A 612 19.27 0.54 15.92
N TYR A 613 18.27 0.65 16.79
CA TYR A 613 17.11 -0.25 16.87
C TYR A 613 15.89 0.28 16.11
N ILE A 614 16.01 1.46 15.47
CA ILE A 614 14.91 2.01 14.68
C ILE A 614 14.66 1.16 13.44
N ASP A 615 13.46 0.60 13.33
CA ASP A 615 12.88 0.19 12.05
C ASP A 615 12.33 1.43 11.32
N TRP A 616 13.02 1.81 10.25
CA TRP A 616 12.65 2.95 9.40
C TRP A 616 11.53 2.64 8.42
N THR A 617 11.18 1.37 8.21
CA THR A 617 10.13 1.00 7.25
C THR A 617 8.78 1.66 7.60
N PRO A 618 8.29 1.61 8.85
CA PRO A 618 7.04 2.28 9.18
C PRO A 618 7.17 3.81 9.29
N PHE A 619 8.39 4.35 9.42
CA PHE A 619 8.62 5.79 9.27
C PHE A 619 8.27 6.24 7.85
N PHE A 620 8.77 5.55 6.81
CA PHE A 620 8.42 5.87 5.42
C PHE A 620 6.92 5.68 5.14
N ARG A 621 6.30 4.63 5.69
CA ARG A 621 4.84 4.42 5.57
C ARG A 621 4.03 5.56 6.19
N THR A 622 4.49 6.16 7.28
CA THR A 622 3.85 7.33 7.89
C THR A 622 3.83 8.52 6.93
N TRP A 623 4.84 8.60 6.06
CA TRP A 623 4.96 9.58 4.99
C TRP A 623 4.36 9.10 3.65
N GLU A 624 3.50 8.08 3.64
CA GLU A 624 2.91 7.48 2.44
C GLU A 624 3.94 7.06 1.38
N LEU A 625 5.18 6.75 1.79
CA LEU A 625 6.22 6.18 0.94
C LEU A 625 6.28 4.66 1.18
N PHE A 626 5.90 3.89 0.17
CA PHE A 626 5.79 2.44 0.26
C PHE A 626 7.09 1.77 -0.23
N GLY A 627 7.72 1.00 0.65
CA GLY A 627 8.96 0.26 0.39
C GLY A 627 9.65 -0.15 1.68
N LYS A 628 10.52 -1.16 1.65
CA LYS A 628 11.29 -1.63 2.82
C LYS A 628 12.60 -0.83 2.93
N TYR A 629 12.95 -0.34 4.11
CA TYR A 629 14.27 0.24 4.34
C TYR A 629 15.34 -0.87 4.41
N PRO A 630 16.56 -0.69 3.86
CA PRO A 630 17.06 0.50 3.17
C PRO A 630 16.76 0.55 1.66
N ALA A 631 16.14 -0.49 1.08
CA ALA A 631 15.91 -0.59 -0.36
C ALA A 631 15.09 0.59 -0.94
N ILE A 632 14.15 1.13 -0.15
CA ILE A 632 13.36 2.32 -0.52
C ILE A 632 14.21 3.54 -0.84
N LEU A 633 15.42 3.67 -0.27
CA LEU A 633 16.32 4.79 -0.56
C LEU A 633 16.91 4.75 -1.96
N THR A 634 16.88 3.59 -2.62
CA THR A 634 17.37 3.39 -4.00
C THR A 634 16.23 3.03 -4.95
N ASP A 635 14.99 3.21 -4.51
CA ASP A 635 13.82 2.99 -5.35
C ASP A 635 13.80 3.97 -6.52
N GLU A 636 13.46 3.49 -7.71
CA GLU A 636 13.53 4.29 -8.94
C GLU A 636 12.42 5.36 -9.02
N ILE A 637 11.32 5.18 -8.29
CA ILE A 637 10.16 6.08 -8.28
C ILE A 637 10.19 7.00 -7.08
N VAL A 638 10.36 6.44 -5.87
CA VAL A 638 10.27 7.19 -4.60
C VAL A 638 11.61 7.43 -3.92
N GLY A 639 12.72 6.91 -4.47
CA GLY A 639 14.00 6.88 -3.77
C GLY A 639 14.59 8.24 -3.47
N GLU A 640 14.46 9.20 -4.39
CA GLU A 640 14.90 10.59 -4.16
C GLU A 640 14.16 11.21 -2.97
N GLN A 641 12.83 11.07 -2.93
CA GLN A 641 12.02 11.65 -1.85
C GLN A 641 12.20 10.89 -0.53
N ALA A 642 12.42 9.58 -0.59
CA ALA A 642 12.81 8.79 0.57
C ALA A 642 14.15 9.24 1.14
N GLN A 643 15.15 9.54 0.30
CA GLN A 643 16.44 10.08 0.75
C GLN A 643 16.27 11.47 1.39
N ASP A 644 15.47 12.34 0.80
CA ASP A 644 15.23 13.69 1.33
C ASP A 644 14.56 13.68 2.69
N VAL A 645 13.43 12.96 2.83
CA VAL A 645 12.72 12.89 4.12
C VAL A 645 13.57 12.18 5.18
N PHE A 646 14.38 11.20 4.79
CA PHE A 646 15.32 10.52 5.68
C PHE A 646 16.45 11.44 6.14
N LYS A 647 16.98 12.28 5.26
CA LYS A 647 17.97 13.30 5.58
C LYS A 647 17.41 14.31 6.58
N ASP A 648 16.19 14.79 6.37
CA ASP A 648 15.51 15.69 7.31
C ASP A 648 15.26 15.02 8.67
N ALA A 649 14.83 13.75 8.65
CA ALA A 649 14.64 12.95 9.86
C ALA A 649 15.94 12.78 10.65
N LYS A 650 17.06 12.52 9.96
CA LYS A 650 18.39 12.45 10.57
C LYS A 650 18.82 13.79 11.16
N ALA A 651 18.58 14.90 10.47
CA ALA A 651 18.90 16.23 10.97
C ALA A 651 18.09 16.58 12.23
N MET A 652 16.79 16.26 12.25
CA MET A 652 15.97 16.46 13.44
C MET A 652 16.37 15.51 14.59
N LEU A 653 16.70 14.26 14.27
CA LEU A 653 17.24 13.30 15.24
C LEU A 653 18.52 13.84 15.88
N ASP A 654 19.43 14.42 15.10
CA ASP A 654 20.64 15.05 15.65
C ASP A 654 20.32 16.18 16.65
N VAL A 655 19.26 16.95 16.41
CA VAL A 655 18.79 17.97 17.36
C VAL A 655 18.23 17.32 18.62
N ILE A 656 17.39 16.28 18.48
CA ILE A 656 16.86 15.51 19.61
C ILE A 656 17.99 15.04 20.52
N LEU A 657 19.06 14.51 19.94
CA LEU A 657 20.20 13.97 20.66
C LEU A 657 21.07 15.07 21.30
N LYS A 658 21.40 16.14 20.57
CA LYS A 658 22.27 17.21 21.08
C LYS A 658 21.63 18.05 22.17
N GLU A 659 20.33 18.32 22.04
CA GLU A 659 19.59 19.18 22.96
C GLU A 659 18.81 18.40 24.02
N ASN A 660 18.84 17.06 23.99
CA ASN A 660 18.07 16.18 24.88
C ASN A 660 16.58 16.53 24.91
N LYS A 661 15.99 16.76 23.73
CA LYS A 661 14.58 17.19 23.60
C LYS A 661 13.59 16.16 24.12
N LEU A 662 13.94 14.87 24.03
CA LEU A 662 13.08 13.75 24.40
C LEU A 662 13.73 12.93 25.51
N THR A 663 12.90 12.32 26.36
CA THR A 663 13.35 11.42 27.43
C THR A 663 12.84 9.99 27.21
N ALA A 664 13.74 9.01 27.18
CA ALA A 664 13.37 7.61 27.08
C ALA A 664 13.25 6.96 28.47
N LYS A 665 12.01 6.68 28.91
CA LYS A 665 11.70 6.02 30.19
C LYS A 665 11.05 4.67 29.96
N GLY A 666 11.45 3.69 30.76
CA GLY A 666 10.92 2.34 30.71
C GLY A 666 10.73 1.74 32.08
N ILE A 667 9.80 0.81 32.17
CA ILE A 667 9.58 -0.04 33.34
C ILE A 667 9.26 -1.44 32.87
N TYR A 668 9.84 -2.43 33.54
CA TYR A 668 9.58 -3.83 33.27
C TYR A 668 9.54 -4.63 34.55
N GLY A 669 8.94 -5.80 34.48
CA GLY A 669 9.06 -6.80 35.52
C GLY A 669 8.97 -8.21 34.97
N ILE A 670 9.61 -9.15 35.68
CA ILE A 670 9.54 -10.58 35.40
C ILE A 670 9.12 -11.29 36.68
N PHE A 671 8.17 -12.20 36.56
CA PHE A 671 7.52 -12.84 37.70
C PHE A 671 7.40 -14.34 37.48
N PRO A 672 7.53 -15.16 38.54
CA PRO A 672 7.02 -16.53 38.55
C PRO A 672 5.57 -16.55 38.06
N ALA A 673 5.31 -17.39 37.07
CA ALA A 673 4.04 -17.46 36.36
C ALA A 673 3.64 -18.90 36.09
N ASN A 674 2.34 -19.19 36.19
CA ASN A 674 1.79 -20.48 35.76
C ASN A 674 0.42 -20.30 35.15
N THR A 675 0.09 -21.15 34.19
CA THR A 675 -1.25 -21.20 33.62
C THR A 675 -2.21 -21.87 34.60
N ILE A 676 -3.38 -21.25 34.79
CA ILE A 676 -4.51 -21.74 35.59
C ILE A 676 -5.80 -21.65 34.76
N ASN A 677 -6.81 -22.45 35.11
CA ASN A 677 -8.13 -22.40 34.47
C ASN A 677 -8.08 -22.51 32.92
N ASP A 678 -7.10 -23.25 32.38
CA ASP A 678 -6.78 -23.40 30.96
C ASP A 678 -6.29 -22.15 30.20
N ASP A 679 -6.79 -20.95 30.52
CA ASP A 679 -6.58 -19.73 29.71
C ASP A 679 -6.00 -18.54 30.48
N ASP A 680 -5.84 -18.63 31.81
CA ASP A 680 -5.36 -17.52 32.63
C ASP A 680 -3.91 -17.74 33.06
N ILE A 681 -3.16 -16.66 33.25
CA ILE A 681 -1.78 -16.72 33.74
C ILE A 681 -1.73 -16.07 35.12
N GLU A 682 -1.45 -16.86 36.16
CA GLU A 682 -1.27 -16.38 37.53
C GLU A 682 0.19 -15.98 37.76
N LEU A 683 0.39 -14.75 38.22
CA LEU A 683 1.70 -14.23 38.62
C LEU A 683 1.84 -14.22 40.13
N CYS A 684 3.01 -14.63 40.61
CA CYS A 684 3.37 -14.67 42.02
C CYS A 684 4.67 -13.91 42.30
N ASP A 685 4.90 -13.55 43.55
CA ASP A 685 6.23 -13.16 44.02
C ASP A 685 7.12 -14.39 44.23
N GLU A 686 8.39 -14.17 44.62
CA GLU A 686 9.33 -15.26 44.90
C GLU A 686 8.93 -16.15 46.08
N ASN A 687 8.02 -15.68 46.95
CA ASN A 687 7.49 -16.44 48.08
C ASN A 687 6.21 -17.23 47.71
N GLY A 688 5.77 -17.16 46.46
CA GLY A 688 4.54 -17.82 45.98
C GLY A 688 3.26 -17.06 46.33
N LYS A 689 3.35 -15.81 46.80
CA LYS A 689 2.17 -14.96 47.03
C LYS A 689 1.68 -14.42 45.70
N LYS A 690 0.40 -14.62 45.40
CA LYS A 690 -0.26 -14.09 44.21
C LYS A 690 -0.15 -12.55 44.12
N LEU A 691 0.32 -12.07 42.97
CA LEU A 691 0.44 -10.65 42.63
C LEU A 691 -0.72 -10.19 41.76
N GLN A 692 -0.90 -10.81 40.58
CA GLN A 692 -1.94 -10.51 39.60
C GLN A 692 -2.30 -11.76 38.78
N THR A 693 -3.37 -11.67 37.99
CA THR A 693 -3.72 -12.67 36.99
C THR A 693 -3.97 -11.97 35.66
N PHE A 694 -3.26 -12.37 34.61
CA PHE A 694 -3.53 -11.94 33.24
C PHE A 694 -4.55 -12.87 32.61
N LEU A 695 -5.57 -12.29 31.97
CA LEU A 695 -6.58 -13.07 31.26
C LEU A 695 -6.21 -13.17 29.78
N THR A 696 -6.32 -14.38 29.22
CA THR A 696 -6.15 -14.58 27.79
C THR A 696 -7.45 -15.08 27.15
N LEU A 697 -7.50 -14.93 25.82
CA LEU A 697 -8.60 -15.38 24.97
C LEU A 697 -8.08 -16.49 24.05
N ARG A 698 -8.98 -17.42 23.70
CA ARG A 698 -8.69 -18.61 22.90
C ARG A 698 -9.41 -18.55 21.55
N GLN A 699 -8.71 -18.95 20.49
CA GLN A 699 -9.31 -19.12 19.17
C GLN A 699 -10.50 -20.08 19.23
N GLN A 700 -11.68 -19.72 18.69
CA GLN A 700 -12.87 -20.59 18.69
C GLN A 700 -13.27 -21.12 17.30
N SER A 701 -12.60 -20.70 16.23
CA SER A 701 -12.82 -21.27 14.89
C SER A 701 -12.49 -22.77 14.89
N GLN A 702 -13.31 -23.61 14.27
CA GLN A 702 -12.96 -25.01 14.04
C GLN A 702 -11.69 -25.09 13.18
N LYS A 703 -10.69 -25.84 13.66
CA LYS A 703 -9.39 -26.00 12.99
C LYS A 703 -9.38 -27.23 12.09
N THR A 704 -8.51 -27.22 11.09
CA THR A 704 -8.19 -28.41 10.30
C THR A 704 -7.56 -29.49 11.19
N LYS A 705 -7.63 -30.75 10.76
CA LYS A 705 -7.09 -31.88 11.53
C LYS A 705 -5.60 -31.67 11.79
N GLY A 706 -5.19 -31.64 13.07
CA GLY A 706 -3.81 -31.43 13.51
C GLY A 706 -3.47 -30.00 13.90
N ALA A 707 -4.35 -29.02 13.65
CA ALA A 707 -4.17 -27.65 14.11
C ALA A 707 -4.89 -27.39 15.45
N PHE A 708 -4.26 -26.58 16.32
CA PHE A 708 -4.72 -26.28 17.67
C PHE A 708 -5.48 -24.95 17.76
N ASN A 709 -6.35 -24.85 18.77
CA ASN A 709 -7.03 -23.61 19.14
C ASN A 709 -6.16 -22.86 20.16
N LEU A 710 -5.36 -21.90 19.68
CA LEU A 710 -4.32 -21.25 20.48
C LEU A 710 -4.90 -20.21 21.46
N ALA A 711 -4.27 -20.13 22.64
CA ALA A 711 -4.35 -19.02 23.58
C ALA A 711 -2.92 -18.66 24.05
N LEU A 712 -2.66 -17.41 24.44
CA LEU A 712 -1.31 -17.02 24.91
C LEU A 712 -0.88 -17.78 26.18
N ALA A 713 -1.85 -18.17 27.03
CA ALA A 713 -1.58 -18.97 28.22
C ALA A 713 -1.03 -20.38 27.90
N ASP A 714 -1.18 -20.87 26.66
CA ASP A 714 -0.63 -22.17 26.27
C ASP A 714 0.92 -22.18 26.28
N PHE A 715 1.56 -21.01 26.26
CA PHE A 715 3.02 -20.86 26.24
C PHE A 715 3.66 -20.75 27.62
N VAL A 716 2.88 -20.85 28.70
CA VAL A 716 3.36 -20.81 30.09
C VAL A 716 3.01 -22.14 30.77
N ALA A 717 3.94 -22.71 31.55
CA ALA A 717 3.74 -24.01 32.15
C ALA A 717 2.48 -24.06 33.05
N PRO A 718 1.60 -25.05 32.87
CA PRO A 718 0.45 -25.26 33.74
C PRO A 718 0.85 -25.47 35.20
N LYS A 719 0.06 -24.94 36.13
CA LYS A 719 0.35 -25.05 37.58
C LYS A 719 0.39 -26.50 38.09
N ASP A 720 -0.37 -27.39 37.46
CA ASP A 720 -0.42 -28.83 37.75
C ASP A 720 0.77 -29.63 37.19
N SER A 721 1.57 -29.05 36.29
CA SER A 721 2.84 -29.64 35.83
C SER A 721 3.92 -29.73 36.91
N GLY A 722 3.74 -29.02 38.02
CA GLY A 722 4.74 -28.93 39.10
C GLY A 722 6.00 -28.11 38.75
N LYS A 723 6.06 -27.51 37.56
CA LYS A 723 7.16 -26.64 37.13
C LYS A 723 6.81 -25.16 37.34
N THR A 724 7.76 -24.40 37.88
CA THR A 724 7.66 -22.93 37.93
C THR A 724 8.15 -22.35 36.61
N ASP A 725 7.26 -21.67 35.88
CA ASP A 725 7.59 -20.89 34.70
C ASP A 725 7.57 -19.39 35.03
N TYR A 726 7.78 -18.54 34.03
CA TYR A 726 7.90 -17.11 34.21
C TYR A 726 7.22 -16.35 33.07
N MET A 727 6.80 -15.13 33.36
CA MET A 727 6.23 -14.20 32.40
C MET A 727 6.70 -12.79 32.78
N GLY A 728 6.94 -11.96 31.77
CA GLY A 728 7.26 -10.55 31.98
C GLY A 728 6.16 -9.62 31.47
N ALA A 729 6.25 -8.35 31.87
CA ALA A 729 5.50 -7.25 31.32
C ALA A 729 6.36 -5.98 31.27
N PHE A 730 6.06 -5.06 30.37
CA PHE A 730 6.78 -3.80 30.23
C PHE A 730 5.89 -2.64 29.79
N CYS A 731 6.38 -1.43 30.04
CA CYS A 731 5.92 -0.20 29.41
C CYS A 731 7.14 0.71 29.15
N VAL A 732 7.26 1.24 27.95
CA VAL A 732 8.32 2.17 27.53
C VAL A 732 7.72 3.38 26.84
N THR A 733 8.38 4.53 26.93
CA THR A 733 7.96 5.78 26.29
C THR A 733 9.16 6.64 25.93
N THR A 734 9.02 7.36 24.83
CA THR A 734 9.91 8.45 24.39
C THR A 734 9.11 9.72 24.13
N GLY A 735 7.84 9.75 24.53
CA GLY A 735 6.88 10.78 24.12
C GLY A 735 6.85 12.05 24.98
N PHE A 736 7.51 12.08 26.15
CA PHE A 736 7.57 13.30 26.96
C PHE A 736 8.40 14.38 26.26
N GLY A 737 7.81 15.57 26.05
CA GLY A 737 8.40 16.68 25.30
C GLY A 737 8.00 16.74 23.82
N VAL A 738 7.36 15.69 23.29
CA VAL A 738 6.96 15.63 21.87
C VAL A 738 5.81 16.57 21.58
N ASP A 739 4.74 16.52 22.37
CA ASP A 739 3.54 17.34 22.15
C ASP A 739 3.87 18.84 22.31
N GLU A 740 4.71 19.20 23.28
CA GLU A 740 5.16 20.57 23.50
C GLU A 740 5.97 21.09 22.31
N TRP A 741 6.90 20.28 21.79
CA TRP A 741 7.75 20.72 20.68
C TRP A 741 7.01 20.71 19.34
N ALA A 742 6.11 19.74 19.12
CA ALA A 742 5.21 19.73 17.97
C ALA A 742 4.31 20.98 17.95
N ALA A 743 3.77 21.39 19.10
CA ALA A 743 2.97 22.60 19.24
C ALA A 743 3.76 23.88 18.92
N GLU A 744 5.07 23.93 19.21
CA GLU A 744 5.93 25.03 18.79
C GLU A 744 6.05 25.12 17.26
N PHE A 745 6.20 23.99 16.57
CA PHE A 745 6.21 23.96 15.10
C PHE A 745 4.86 24.36 14.50
N GLU A 746 3.76 23.85 15.05
CA GLU A 746 2.40 24.20 14.62
C GLU A 746 2.10 25.70 14.78
N LYS A 747 2.53 26.30 15.90
CA LYS A 747 2.42 27.75 16.14
C LYS A 747 3.21 28.57 15.12
N ASN A 748 4.31 28.03 14.62
CA ASN A 748 5.13 28.62 13.57
C ASN A 748 4.70 28.20 12.15
N LEU A 749 3.52 27.57 12.01
CA LEU A 749 2.94 27.11 10.74
C LEU A 749 3.79 26.06 10.01
N ASP A 750 4.56 25.26 10.75
CA ASP A 750 5.47 24.24 10.24
C ASP A 750 4.94 22.82 10.51
N ASP A 751 3.91 22.42 9.77
CA ASP A 751 3.29 21.10 9.93
C ASP A 751 4.27 19.96 9.63
N TYR A 752 5.24 20.20 8.73
CA TYR A 752 6.24 19.21 8.34
C TYR A 752 7.06 18.77 9.54
N ASN A 753 7.61 19.73 10.29
CA ASN A 753 8.43 19.42 11.45
C ASN A 753 7.60 18.95 12.66
N SER A 754 6.34 19.40 12.81
CA SER A 754 5.41 18.83 13.80
C SER A 754 5.16 17.33 13.56
N ILE A 755 4.88 16.93 12.31
CA ILE A 755 4.69 15.52 11.95
C ILE A 755 6.00 14.74 12.10
N MET A 756 7.14 15.33 11.69
CA MET A 756 8.45 14.70 11.78
C MET A 756 8.83 14.33 13.21
N VAL A 757 8.65 15.24 14.18
CA VAL A 757 9.03 14.96 15.58
C VAL A 757 8.14 13.87 16.18
N LYS A 758 6.83 13.88 15.89
CA LYS A 758 5.90 12.84 16.33
C LYS A 758 6.28 11.47 15.73
N ALA A 759 6.55 11.41 14.43
CA ALA A 759 6.95 10.19 13.74
C ALA A 759 8.28 9.62 14.27
N LEU A 760 9.28 10.48 14.53
CA LEU A 760 10.55 10.07 15.13
C LEU A 760 10.39 9.57 16.56
N ALA A 761 9.55 10.22 17.37
CA ALA A 761 9.29 9.77 18.73
C ALA A 761 8.65 8.37 18.75
N ASP A 762 7.69 8.10 17.86
CA ASP A 762 7.09 6.76 17.70
C ASP A 762 8.14 5.72 17.30
N ARG A 763 9.04 6.05 16.37
CA ARG A 763 10.15 5.17 15.99
C ARG A 763 11.07 4.86 17.17
N LEU A 764 11.35 5.85 18.02
CA LEU A 764 12.18 5.69 19.21
C LEU A 764 11.48 4.86 20.30
N ALA A 765 10.15 4.97 20.45
CA ALA A 765 9.38 4.16 21.40
C ALA A 765 9.42 2.67 21.01
N GLU A 766 9.22 2.36 19.72
CA GLU A 766 9.33 1.00 19.19
C GLU A 766 10.76 0.45 19.29
N ALA A 767 11.76 1.29 18.97
CA ALA A 767 13.17 0.95 19.16
C ALA A 767 13.49 0.63 20.63
N PHE A 768 12.86 1.33 21.58
CA PHE A 768 13.02 1.05 23.02
C PHE A 768 12.37 -0.28 23.40
N ALA A 769 11.19 -0.60 22.86
CA ALA A 769 10.57 -1.91 23.06
C ALA A 769 11.46 -3.05 22.56
N GLU A 770 12.09 -2.90 21.39
CA GLU A 770 13.04 -3.88 20.83
C GLU A 770 14.32 -3.99 21.67
N TYR A 771 14.94 -2.85 22.02
CA TYR A 771 16.14 -2.79 22.88
C TYR A 771 15.89 -3.48 24.22
N LEU A 772 14.78 -3.14 24.89
CA LEU A 772 14.46 -3.70 26.19
C LEU A 772 14.15 -5.20 26.07
N HIS A 773 13.48 -5.62 24.99
CA HIS A 773 13.23 -7.04 24.76
C HIS A 773 14.55 -7.82 24.57
N GLU A 774 15.48 -7.33 23.75
CA GLU A 774 16.82 -7.93 23.59
C GLU A 774 17.53 -8.07 24.94
N LYS A 775 17.52 -7.03 25.79
CA LYS A 775 18.07 -7.07 27.16
C LYS A 775 17.37 -8.08 28.04
N VAL A 776 16.05 -8.22 27.91
CA VAL A 776 15.29 -9.24 28.62
C VAL A 776 15.73 -10.64 28.20
N ARG A 777 15.84 -10.92 26.91
CA ARG A 777 16.22 -12.26 26.40
C ARG A 777 17.64 -12.65 26.81
N THR A 778 18.58 -11.71 26.69
CA THR A 778 20.02 -11.97 26.79
C THR A 778 20.57 -11.84 28.22
N GLU A 779 20.08 -10.88 29.02
CA GLU A 779 20.67 -10.50 30.30
C GLU A 779 19.71 -10.69 31.49
N ILE A 780 18.50 -10.13 31.42
CA ILE A 780 17.59 -10.01 32.58
C ILE A 780 16.81 -11.32 32.83
N TRP A 781 16.24 -11.91 31.78
CA TRP A 781 15.71 -13.28 31.83
C TRP A 781 16.81 -14.28 31.47
N GLY A 782 17.61 -13.96 30.45
CA GLY A 782 18.82 -14.71 30.11
C GLY A 782 18.54 -16.12 29.58
N TYR A 783 17.38 -16.35 28.94
CA TYR A 783 17.08 -17.62 28.26
C TYR A 783 17.75 -17.73 26.89
N ALA A 784 18.27 -16.64 26.36
CA ALA A 784 19.02 -16.57 25.11
C ALA A 784 20.35 -15.80 25.31
N SER A 785 21.12 -16.12 26.35
CA SER A 785 22.36 -15.40 26.69
C SER A 785 23.49 -15.47 25.66
N GLU A 786 23.40 -16.41 24.70
CA GLU A 786 24.36 -16.59 23.59
C GLU A 786 23.83 -16.03 22.26
N GLU A 787 22.73 -15.26 22.31
CA GLU A 787 22.13 -14.63 21.12
C GLU A 787 23.06 -13.55 20.55
N HIS A 788 23.32 -13.64 19.24
CA HIS A 788 24.14 -12.68 18.48
C HIS A 788 23.40 -12.33 17.19
N LEU A 789 22.34 -11.53 17.32
CA LEU A 789 21.50 -11.11 16.21
C LEU A 789 21.91 -9.74 15.67
N SER A 790 21.85 -9.59 14.35
CA SER A 790 21.92 -8.29 13.71
C SER A 790 20.64 -7.49 14.02
N LYS A 791 20.69 -6.17 13.84
CA LYS A 791 19.48 -5.34 14.00
C LYS A 791 18.39 -5.66 12.98
N GLN A 792 18.78 -6.20 11.82
CA GLN A 792 17.81 -6.68 10.82
C GLN A 792 17.13 -7.96 11.29
N ASP A 793 17.89 -8.90 11.88
CA ASP A 793 17.35 -10.16 12.41
C ASP A 793 16.36 -9.89 13.56
N LEU A 794 16.58 -8.83 14.34
CA LEU A 794 15.62 -8.36 15.36
C LEU A 794 14.29 -7.89 14.74
N ILE A 795 14.35 -7.14 13.63
CA ILE A 795 13.15 -6.68 12.91
C ILE A 795 12.39 -7.87 12.31
N GLU A 796 13.12 -8.90 11.85
CA GLU A 796 12.56 -10.14 11.30
C GLU A 796 12.14 -11.15 12.37
N GLU A 797 12.26 -10.77 13.65
CA GLU A 797 11.87 -11.55 14.81
C GLU A 797 12.55 -12.93 14.89
N GLU A 798 13.81 -13.06 14.45
CA GLU A 798 14.56 -14.34 14.46
C GLU A 798 14.98 -14.82 15.86
N TYR A 799 14.57 -14.12 16.92
CA TYR A 799 14.83 -14.49 18.30
C TYR A 799 13.79 -15.44 18.89
N LYS A 800 14.14 -16.04 20.05
CA LYS A 800 13.21 -16.87 20.81
C LYS A 800 12.31 -16.03 21.71
N GLY A 801 11.05 -16.42 21.80
CA GLY A 801 10.07 -15.73 22.64
C GLY A 801 9.39 -14.57 21.92
N ILE A 802 8.33 -14.03 22.52
CA ILE A 802 7.49 -12.99 21.94
C ILE A 802 7.17 -11.89 22.97
N ARG A 803 6.80 -10.71 22.47
CA ARG A 803 6.39 -9.56 23.29
C ARG A 803 4.99 -8.99 22.98
N PRO A 804 3.92 -9.81 23.02
CA PRO A 804 2.58 -9.40 22.61
C PRO A 804 2.05 -8.23 23.43
N ALA A 805 1.42 -7.27 22.74
CA ALA A 805 0.90 -6.05 23.32
C ALA A 805 -0.64 -6.03 23.30
N PRO A 806 -1.33 -5.74 24.43
CA PRO A 806 -2.78 -5.63 24.48
C PRO A 806 -3.36 -4.70 23.41
N GLY A 807 -4.29 -5.21 22.61
CA GLY A 807 -4.87 -4.54 21.43
C GLY A 807 -4.43 -5.15 20.09
N TYR A 808 -3.31 -5.89 20.07
CA TYR A 808 -2.88 -6.63 18.89
C TYR A 808 -3.71 -7.91 18.69
N PRO A 809 -3.74 -8.49 17.48
CA PRO A 809 -4.58 -9.65 17.17
C PRO A 809 -4.42 -10.88 18.09
N ALA A 810 -3.24 -11.08 18.69
CA ALA A 810 -2.98 -12.18 19.63
C ALA A 810 -3.57 -11.97 21.04
N CYS A 811 -3.76 -10.71 21.43
CA CYS A 811 -4.36 -10.31 22.70
C CYS A 811 -5.17 -9.02 22.53
N PRO A 812 -6.32 -9.07 21.83
CA PRO A 812 -7.06 -7.87 21.45
C PRO A 812 -7.72 -7.15 22.64
N ASP A 813 -7.70 -7.73 23.84
CA ASP A 813 -8.29 -7.14 25.03
C ASP A 813 -7.49 -5.95 25.58
N HIS A 814 -7.95 -4.74 25.30
CA HIS A 814 -7.37 -3.50 25.82
C HIS A 814 -7.46 -3.38 27.36
N LEU A 815 -8.39 -4.08 28.02
CA LEU A 815 -8.57 -4.00 29.47
C LEU A 815 -7.43 -4.66 30.27
N GLU A 816 -6.50 -5.35 29.61
CA GLU A 816 -5.31 -5.88 30.29
C GLU A 816 -4.24 -4.80 30.56
N LYS A 817 -4.30 -3.65 29.88
CA LYS A 817 -3.37 -2.55 30.17
C LYS A 817 -3.48 -2.09 31.64
N PRO A 818 -4.66 -1.86 32.23
CA PRO A 818 -4.80 -1.62 33.68
C PRO A 818 -4.12 -2.67 34.56
N THR A 819 -4.14 -3.95 34.15
CA THR A 819 -3.44 -5.03 34.89
C THR A 819 -1.93 -4.81 34.85
N ILE A 820 -1.36 -4.46 33.69
CA ILE A 820 0.06 -4.09 33.54
C ILE A 820 0.39 -2.84 34.38
N TRP A 821 -0.45 -1.81 34.32
CA TRP A 821 -0.28 -0.56 35.06
C TRP A 821 -0.20 -0.79 36.56
N LYS A 822 -1.12 -1.61 37.09
CA LYS A 822 -1.14 -1.99 38.50
C LYS A 822 0.02 -2.89 38.89
N LEU A 823 0.40 -3.84 38.05
CA LEU A 823 1.48 -4.79 38.32
C LEU A 823 2.84 -4.09 38.40
N LEU A 824 3.12 -3.17 37.47
CA LEU A 824 4.40 -2.49 37.37
C LEU A 824 4.42 -1.13 38.09
N ASN A 825 3.27 -0.60 38.47
CA ASN A 825 3.13 0.78 38.97
C ASN A 825 3.56 1.85 37.95
N VAL A 826 3.10 1.70 36.69
CA VAL A 826 3.59 2.46 35.52
C VAL A 826 3.42 3.98 35.70
N GLU A 827 2.22 4.42 36.09
CA GLU A 827 1.89 5.85 36.19
C GLU A 827 2.75 6.57 37.23
N GLU A 828 2.88 6.02 38.43
CA GLU A 828 3.70 6.63 39.48
C GLU A 828 5.21 6.55 39.18
N ALA A 829 5.67 5.48 38.52
CA ALA A 829 7.09 5.22 38.32
C ALA A 829 7.69 5.93 37.10
N ILE A 830 6.96 5.99 35.98
CA ILE A 830 7.45 6.59 34.73
C ILE A 830 6.52 7.65 34.12
N GLY A 831 5.34 7.88 34.70
CA GLY A 831 4.42 8.96 34.30
C GLY A 831 3.48 8.66 33.14
N VAL A 832 3.54 7.45 32.54
CA VAL A 832 2.65 7.08 31.43
C VAL A 832 1.26 6.76 31.99
N THR A 833 0.23 7.38 31.43
CA THR A 833 -1.17 7.25 31.88
C THR A 833 -2.02 6.50 30.85
N LEU A 834 -3.20 6.02 31.28
CA LEU A 834 -4.21 5.43 30.40
C LEU A 834 -5.43 6.34 30.29
N THR A 835 -5.92 6.54 29.07
CA THR A 835 -7.20 7.20 28.82
C THR A 835 -8.36 6.26 29.18
N GLU A 836 -9.59 6.78 29.14
CA GLU A 836 -10.81 5.97 29.33
C GLU A 836 -10.99 4.87 28.26
N SER A 837 -10.41 5.05 27.08
CA SER A 837 -10.38 4.05 25.99
C SER A 837 -9.13 3.15 26.06
N MET A 838 -8.33 3.25 27.12
CA MET A 838 -7.07 2.51 27.30
C MET A 838 -6.01 2.84 26.24
N ALA A 839 -6.05 4.05 25.66
CA ALA A 839 -4.90 4.58 24.93
C ALA A 839 -3.84 5.04 25.94
N MET A 840 -2.56 4.99 25.56
CA MET A 840 -1.46 5.41 26.43
C MET A 840 -1.11 6.87 26.15
N TRP A 841 -0.87 7.66 27.19
CA TRP A 841 -0.28 8.98 27.06
C TRP A 841 1.04 9.06 27.84
N PRO A 842 2.15 9.54 27.26
CA PRO A 842 2.28 10.09 25.90
C PRO A 842 1.99 9.08 24.76
N ALA A 843 1.62 9.57 23.58
CA ALA A 843 1.22 8.72 22.44
C ALA A 843 2.36 7.76 22.00
N SER A 844 3.59 8.26 21.94
CA SER A 844 4.80 7.46 21.65
C SER A 844 5.20 6.58 22.83
N SER A 845 4.37 5.56 23.10
CA SER A 845 4.53 4.59 24.18
C SER A 845 4.17 3.18 23.71
N VAL A 846 4.86 2.18 24.24
CA VAL A 846 4.59 0.75 23.96
C VAL A 846 4.48 0.01 25.29
N SER A 847 3.48 -0.88 25.42
CA SER A 847 3.36 -1.76 26.58
C SER A 847 2.93 -3.15 26.16
N GLY A 848 3.39 -4.16 26.86
CA GLY A 848 3.10 -5.55 26.51
C GLY A 848 3.65 -6.55 27.51
N TYR A 849 3.70 -7.79 27.05
CA TYR A 849 4.15 -8.96 27.82
C TYR A 849 5.54 -9.41 27.36
N TYR A 850 6.13 -10.36 28.08
CA TYR A 850 7.23 -11.19 27.61
C TYR A 850 6.93 -12.67 27.86
N PHE A 851 7.08 -13.49 26.82
CA PHE A 851 6.99 -14.95 26.89
C PHE A 851 8.33 -15.55 26.43
N GLY A 852 8.98 -16.32 27.30
CA GLY A 852 10.29 -16.92 27.00
C GLY A 852 10.25 -18.31 26.36
N ASN A 853 9.05 -18.88 26.15
CA ASN A 853 8.91 -20.21 25.57
C ASN A 853 9.31 -20.20 24.08
N PRO A 854 10.19 -21.09 23.62
CA PRO A 854 10.66 -21.10 22.23
C PRO A 854 9.58 -21.46 21.20
N GLU A 855 8.45 -22.07 21.60
CA GLU A 855 7.32 -22.36 20.72
C GLU A 855 6.28 -21.23 20.69
N SER A 856 6.49 -20.16 21.47
CA SER A 856 5.60 -19.00 21.46
C SER A 856 5.67 -18.25 20.13
N LYS A 857 4.50 -17.81 19.65
CA LYS A 857 4.35 -17.12 18.37
C LYS A 857 3.14 -16.19 18.38
N TYR A 858 3.18 -15.17 17.54
CA TYR A 858 2.00 -14.35 17.27
C TYR A 858 0.97 -15.14 16.46
N PHE A 859 -0.31 -14.97 16.81
CA PHE A 859 -1.44 -15.54 16.08
C PHE A 859 -2.62 -14.58 16.15
N GLY A 860 -3.52 -14.61 15.16
CA GLY A 860 -4.77 -13.87 15.24
C GLY A 860 -5.80 -14.65 16.07
N LEU A 861 -6.42 -14.04 17.09
CA LEU A 861 -7.53 -14.64 17.85
C LEU A 861 -8.68 -15.04 16.93
N GLY A 862 -8.93 -14.23 15.89
CA GLY A 862 -10.09 -14.38 15.01
C GLY A 862 -11.38 -14.00 15.74
N LYS A 863 -12.46 -14.70 15.41
CA LYS A 863 -13.77 -14.48 16.02
C LYS A 863 -14.05 -15.46 17.18
N ILE A 864 -14.73 -14.98 18.21
CA ILE A 864 -15.16 -15.70 19.42
C ILE A 864 -16.68 -15.66 19.57
N LYS A 865 -17.25 -16.66 20.23
CA LYS A 865 -18.69 -16.78 20.51
C LYS A 865 -19.02 -16.24 21.90
N GLU A 866 -20.32 -16.03 22.11
CA GLU A 866 -20.88 -15.43 23.33
C GLU A 866 -20.51 -16.22 24.60
N ASP A 867 -20.38 -17.54 24.51
CA ASP A 867 -19.97 -18.40 25.62
C ASP A 867 -18.60 -18.00 26.20
N GLN A 868 -17.62 -17.72 25.35
CA GLN A 868 -16.31 -17.23 25.77
C GLN A 868 -16.36 -15.80 26.31
N VAL A 869 -17.20 -14.93 25.74
CA VAL A 869 -17.37 -13.54 26.24
C VAL A 869 -17.96 -13.55 27.65
N VAL A 870 -18.96 -14.40 27.90
CA VAL A 870 -19.58 -14.57 29.22
C VAL A 870 -18.59 -15.16 30.22
N ASP A 871 -17.79 -16.16 29.81
CA ASP A 871 -16.71 -16.71 30.63
C ASP A 871 -15.65 -15.67 30.99
N TYR A 872 -15.18 -14.90 29.99
CA TYR A 872 -14.24 -13.80 30.18
C TYR A 872 -14.80 -12.73 31.12
N ALA A 873 -16.06 -12.32 30.95
CA ALA A 873 -16.71 -11.33 31.81
C ALA A 873 -16.72 -11.75 33.28
N LYS A 874 -16.99 -13.05 33.54
CA LYS A 874 -16.92 -13.64 34.88
C LYS A 874 -15.51 -13.61 35.43
N ARG A 875 -14.49 -14.04 34.66
CA ARG A 875 -13.08 -14.04 35.09
C ARG A 875 -12.58 -12.63 35.41
N ARG A 876 -12.95 -11.64 34.58
CA ARG A 876 -12.61 -10.22 34.73
C ARG A 876 -13.43 -9.51 35.80
N SER A 877 -14.48 -10.14 36.32
CA SER A 877 -15.42 -9.54 37.29
C SER A 877 -16.08 -8.25 36.77
N ILE A 878 -16.53 -8.26 35.51
CA ILE A 878 -17.29 -7.17 34.90
C ILE A 878 -18.64 -7.66 34.34
N PRO A 879 -19.63 -6.78 34.15
CA PRO A 879 -20.85 -7.13 33.44
C PRO A 879 -20.55 -7.62 32.02
N THR A 880 -21.31 -8.61 31.54
CA THR A 880 -21.19 -9.15 30.18
C THR A 880 -21.34 -8.07 29.11
N GLU A 881 -22.22 -7.11 29.32
CA GLU A 881 -22.41 -5.96 28.41
C GLU A 881 -21.11 -5.15 28.23
N LYS A 882 -20.35 -4.96 29.31
CA LYS A 882 -19.06 -4.29 29.25
C LYS A 882 -18.06 -5.14 28.48
N ALA A 883 -17.98 -6.44 28.73
CA ALA A 883 -17.11 -7.34 27.98
C ALA A 883 -17.46 -7.36 26.47
N MET A 884 -18.75 -7.39 26.14
CA MET A 884 -19.23 -7.33 24.76
C MET A 884 -18.82 -6.03 24.05
N LYS A 885 -18.86 -4.88 24.74
CA LYS A 885 -18.36 -3.61 24.20
C LYS A 885 -16.87 -3.73 23.83
N TRP A 886 -16.02 -4.11 24.78
CA TRP A 886 -14.56 -4.15 24.58
C TRP A 886 -14.10 -5.24 23.58
N LEU A 887 -14.84 -6.34 23.46
CA LEU A 887 -14.52 -7.44 22.54
C LEU A 887 -15.36 -7.43 21.26
N ASN A 888 -16.17 -6.39 21.02
CA ASN A 888 -17.05 -6.26 19.86
C ASN A 888 -16.36 -6.60 18.52
N PRO A 889 -15.13 -6.12 18.22
CA PRO A 889 -14.43 -6.47 16.98
C PRO A 889 -14.17 -7.98 16.82
N ASN A 890 -14.11 -8.73 17.92
CA ASN A 890 -13.80 -10.15 17.95
C ASN A 890 -15.04 -11.04 18.08
N ILE A 891 -16.24 -10.53 18.30
CA ILE A 891 -17.43 -11.39 18.46
C ILE A 891 -17.92 -11.86 17.08
N ALA A 892 -18.24 -13.15 16.98
CA ALA A 892 -18.96 -13.76 15.86
C ALA A 892 -20.47 -13.59 16.10
N ASP A 893 -21.11 -12.83 15.22
CA ASP A 893 -22.57 -12.69 15.16
C ASP A 893 -23.28 -14.06 15.08
#